data_AF-A0AB74LVP7-F1
#
_entry.id   AF-A0AB74LVP7-F1
#
_cell.length_a   1.000
_cell.length_b   1.000
_cell.length_c   1.000
_cell.angle_alpha   90.00
_cell.angle_beta   90.00
_cell.angle_gamma   90.00
#
_symmetry.space_group_name_H-M   'P 1'
#
loop_
_entity.id
_entity.type
_entity.pdbx_description
1 polymer ?
#
loop_
_entity_poly.entity_id
_entity_poly.type
_entity_poly.pdbx_seq_one_letter_code
_entity_poly.pdbx_strand_id
1 'polypeptide(L)'
;MVGGTLATLPLVAAAPAAFGAGAGGLMVRSGVSLASGAALGGADAAVRSDGDLGSIGGGAALGGALGAVGPGLGHVAGKVVGAVRGGTRGEPVLREALHGFPEADLAAAQALREQSLNLPGGGVPLSFDEALNQVTGGRATRLSQIARVTANSGGEAGRMTGEFYAARPGQVERTSRASFDLLGSGPVSPSALGIEAQTAARAGIAQTPEGMALTRAREAVGPRLGDDAAGQVIQRDLRATADLREAVRQGQAARDYGAARNAPENAGIERMVTVERPGEPVVTQPAYSRPQFTDDAPRPLETFTRPAAEAGNAGSESLARFIARNGGLDLTGDLRSQDFHRFNIPGAGTVAREGGKPLDSFWRPKLIEAGYLRPDVDGGMQRDIRGELLRKLTNERRGVPSYPIGQERGPVSAGPSRMADDYSASLSLAENRLNEDLARVGVDPESVHPDIRSRTLGALMRGERVDPLDAYERTVGAMKGPLQPYSRFTTVTEQIPVVRFGQIDPRPALDAIGEQARTAKGDVRSALGNALRDLFEPGGEVDMSIDGLLHARERLDFQIRSAQEVGDATKVRDLTITRNALDGQLKGVPEVATADANFATNSRPLEPFTGNTPLGRIVRQDSLSGRMATPTEQVPTHLQGASATREFLANATPAARQAYEGNLATRLMDSATDARGNITAEGLMKAIREHGDVLDAAPGVRDRLADVARARDALALVDKTPLGKVAATDETGAATRALFPANPLPNSQGEVGGAMAALARNNPPVARALARTHLEGVFNEATQTVRGVAQQYGGAGFASAVRGNPQQRTNLDAALRALPDGEHTGSVMDRLLTALEATGYRPQRGSDTAFNQAIQKQLGSGKTPVGQAVSDVVSSAALGGAFGGLHGAAGGAFVGLRSGVGDAVTQARMMGNTAAVARMLLDPAMAPSLQALARKPAGSRGTEDLVQRLLLLARSSGMQGREPRPLGR
;
A
#
# COMPACT_ATOMS: atom_id res chain seq x y z
N MET A 1 -29.14 -48.49 -17.84
CA MET A 1 -30.61 -48.31 -17.74
C MET A 1 -30.94 -46.97 -18.39
N VAL A 2 -31.38 -47.01 -19.64
CA VAL A 2 -31.71 -45.85 -20.48
C VAL A 2 -33.20 -45.95 -20.76
N GLY A 3 -33.99 -45.03 -20.21
CA GLY A 3 -35.45 -45.06 -20.32
C GLY A 3 -36.10 -44.11 -19.34
N GLY A 4 -35.87 -42.80 -19.49
CA GLY A 4 -36.46 -41.79 -18.59
C GLY A 4 -36.33 -40.34 -19.04
N THR A 5 -35.76 -40.07 -20.21
CA THR A 5 -35.48 -38.69 -20.67
C THR A 5 -36.32 -38.23 -21.86
N LEU A 6 -37.28 -39.04 -22.35
CA LEU A 6 -38.13 -38.68 -23.50
C LEU A 6 -39.57 -38.27 -23.15
N ALA A 7 -39.98 -38.29 -21.87
CA ALA A 7 -41.35 -37.97 -21.46
C ALA A 7 -41.58 -36.52 -20.98
N THR A 8 -40.53 -35.70 -20.87
CA THR A 8 -40.64 -34.32 -20.32
C THR A 8 -40.79 -33.22 -21.37
N LEU A 9 -40.67 -33.54 -22.67
CA LEU A 9 -40.73 -32.55 -23.75
C LEU A 9 -42.12 -31.92 -24.02
N PRO A 10 -43.28 -32.53 -23.72
CA PRO A 10 -44.57 -31.84 -23.91
C PRO A 10 -44.91 -30.85 -22.78
N LEU A 11 -44.20 -30.89 -21.64
CA LEU A 11 -44.50 -30.07 -20.45
C LEU A 11 -44.00 -28.61 -20.57
N VAL A 12 -43.09 -28.33 -21.50
CA VAL A 12 -42.48 -27.00 -21.66
C VAL A 12 -43.29 -26.08 -22.60
N ALA A 13 -44.30 -26.59 -23.29
CA ALA A 13 -45.11 -25.80 -24.24
C ALA A 13 -46.43 -25.22 -23.67
N ALA A 14 -46.80 -25.50 -22.41
CA ALA A 14 -48.09 -25.07 -21.82
C ALA A 14 -47.95 -24.20 -20.55
N ALA A 15 -46.75 -23.71 -20.24
CA ALA A 15 -46.48 -22.98 -19.00
C ALA A 15 -47.11 -21.58 -18.87
N PRO A 16 -47.51 -20.83 -19.92
CA PRO A 16 -48.17 -19.53 -19.72
C PRO A 16 -49.66 -19.60 -19.34
N ALA A 17 -50.32 -20.77 -19.43
CA ALA A 17 -51.77 -20.88 -19.19
C ALA A 17 -52.15 -21.47 -17.82
N ALA A 18 -51.21 -22.10 -17.10
CA ALA A 18 -51.46 -22.77 -15.81
C ALA A 18 -51.31 -21.85 -14.58
N PHE A 19 -50.75 -20.64 -14.76
CA PHE A 19 -50.64 -19.62 -13.71
C PHE A 19 -51.19 -18.27 -14.19
N GLY A 20 -52.51 -18.17 -14.24
CA GLY A 20 -53.21 -16.90 -14.03
C GLY A 20 -53.13 -15.82 -15.11
N ALA A 21 -53.64 -16.10 -16.32
CA ALA A 21 -54.31 -15.10 -17.18
C ALA A 21 -55.05 -15.81 -18.33
N GLY A 22 -56.33 -16.16 -18.16
CA GLY A 22 -57.14 -16.73 -19.24
C GLY A 22 -58.54 -17.18 -18.83
N ALA A 23 -59.57 -16.65 -19.49
CA ALA A 23 -60.99 -16.90 -19.26
C ALA A 23 -61.46 -18.27 -19.82
N GLY A 24 -60.87 -19.37 -19.35
CA GLY A 24 -61.27 -20.73 -19.75
C GLY A 24 -62.49 -21.25 -18.99
N GLY A 25 -63.52 -21.69 -19.72
CA GLY A 25 -64.78 -22.21 -19.19
C GLY A 25 -64.65 -23.52 -18.38
N LEU A 26 -65.68 -23.80 -17.58
CA LEU A 26 -65.74 -24.85 -16.55
C LEU A 26 -65.26 -26.25 -16.99
N MET A 27 -65.51 -26.65 -18.25
CA MET A 27 -65.06 -27.97 -18.75
C MET A 27 -63.54 -28.10 -18.90
N VAL A 28 -62.83 -27.03 -19.27
CA VAL A 28 -61.36 -27.06 -19.40
C VAL A 28 -60.72 -27.18 -18.01
N ARG A 29 -61.32 -26.55 -16.99
CA ARG A 29 -60.86 -26.66 -15.61
C ARG A 29 -61.08 -28.06 -15.03
N SER A 30 -62.21 -28.70 -15.34
CA SER A 30 -62.48 -30.09 -14.97
C SER A 30 -61.57 -31.09 -15.68
N GLY A 31 -61.20 -30.83 -16.95
CA GLY A 31 -60.24 -31.66 -17.68
C GLY A 31 -58.81 -31.57 -17.12
N VAL A 32 -58.37 -30.37 -16.75
CA VAL A 32 -57.04 -30.14 -16.15
C VAL A 32 -56.97 -30.66 -14.71
N SER A 33 -58.04 -30.55 -13.92
CA SER A 33 -58.09 -31.12 -12.56
C SER A 33 -58.11 -32.66 -12.58
N LEU A 34 -58.78 -33.26 -13.55
CA LEU A 34 -58.75 -34.71 -13.77
C LEU A 34 -57.33 -35.17 -14.15
N ALA A 35 -56.68 -34.50 -15.11
CA ALA A 35 -55.33 -34.86 -15.54
C ALA A 35 -54.27 -34.65 -14.43
N SER A 36 -54.35 -33.55 -13.69
CA SER A 36 -53.42 -33.24 -12.59
C SER A 36 -53.65 -34.16 -11.39
N GLY A 37 -54.93 -34.45 -11.08
CA GLY A 37 -55.29 -35.41 -10.04
C GLY A 37 -54.79 -36.82 -10.38
N ALA A 38 -54.91 -37.26 -11.64
CA ALA A 38 -54.39 -38.55 -12.08
C ALA A 38 -52.86 -38.61 -12.06
N ALA A 39 -52.17 -37.55 -12.45
CA ALA A 39 -50.70 -37.50 -12.38
C ALA A 39 -50.19 -37.54 -10.93
N LEU A 40 -50.82 -36.78 -10.02
CA LEU A 40 -50.44 -36.75 -8.61
C LEU A 40 -50.78 -38.06 -7.90
N GLY A 41 -51.96 -38.62 -8.15
CA GLY A 41 -52.36 -39.91 -7.58
C GLY A 41 -51.50 -41.06 -8.09
N GLY A 42 -51.07 -41.03 -9.36
CA GLY A 42 -50.13 -41.99 -9.93
C GLY A 42 -48.73 -41.87 -9.34
N ALA A 43 -48.22 -40.64 -9.14
CA ALA A 43 -46.91 -40.40 -8.54
C ALA A 43 -46.86 -40.77 -7.05
N ASP A 44 -47.90 -40.42 -6.27
CA ASP A 44 -48.01 -40.81 -4.86
C ASP A 44 -48.10 -42.33 -4.69
N ALA A 45 -48.86 -43.00 -5.57
CA ALA A 45 -48.93 -44.46 -5.58
C ALA A 45 -47.60 -45.10 -6.02
N ALA A 46 -46.87 -44.51 -6.99
CA ALA A 46 -45.55 -44.99 -7.41
C ALA A 46 -44.55 -44.98 -6.24
N VAL A 47 -44.57 -43.93 -5.42
CA VAL A 47 -43.71 -43.79 -4.24
C VAL A 47 -44.09 -44.77 -3.14
N ARG A 48 -45.38 -45.09 -2.97
CA ARG A 48 -45.86 -45.98 -1.90
C ARG A 48 -45.84 -47.47 -2.23
N SER A 49 -45.69 -47.82 -3.50
CA SER A 49 -45.76 -49.20 -3.98
C SER A 49 -44.47 -49.69 -4.64
N ASP A 50 -43.36 -48.97 -4.43
CA ASP A 50 -42.05 -49.24 -5.05
C ASP A 50 -42.14 -49.41 -6.59
N GLY A 51 -43.01 -48.62 -7.23
CA GLY A 51 -43.17 -48.61 -8.68
C GLY A 51 -44.12 -49.66 -9.26
N ASP A 52 -44.95 -50.33 -8.46
CA ASP A 52 -45.96 -51.28 -8.98
C ASP A 52 -46.96 -50.59 -9.92
N LEU A 53 -46.95 -51.00 -11.19
CA LEU A 53 -47.78 -50.42 -12.25
C LEU A 53 -49.29 -50.58 -12.00
N GLY A 54 -49.72 -51.63 -11.28
CA GLY A 54 -51.11 -51.83 -10.90
C GLY A 54 -51.58 -50.79 -9.88
N SER A 55 -50.75 -50.55 -8.86
CA SER A 55 -50.98 -49.53 -7.83
C SER A 55 -50.87 -48.11 -8.37
N ILE A 56 -49.95 -47.84 -9.31
CA ILE A 56 -49.84 -46.56 -10.03
C ILE A 56 -51.10 -46.29 -10.86
N GLY A 57 -51.58 -47.29 -11.60
CA GLY A 57 -52.82 -47.19 -12.37
C GLY A 57 -54.04 -46.93 -11.47
N GLY A 58 -54.11 -47.62 -10.32
CA GLY A 58 -55.14 -47.40 -9.30
C GLY A 58 -55.08 -45.99 -8.70
N GLY A 59 -53.88 -45.51 -8.35
CA GLY A 59 -53.64 -44.16 -7.83
C GLY A 59 -53.99 -43.07 -8.83
N ALA A 60 -53.65 -43.25 -10.11
CA ALA A 60 -54.00 -42.33 -11.18
C ALA A 60 -55.51 -42.30 -11.46
N ALA A 61 -56.18 -43.46 -11.45
CA ALA A 61 -57.62 -43.53 -11.60
C ALA A 61 -58.36 -42.85 -10.43
N LEU A 62 -57.91 -43.10 -9.19
CA LEU A 62 -58.50 -42.49 -7.99
C LEU A 62 -58.26 -40.98 -7.95
N GLY A 63 -57.05 -40.55 -8.31
CA GLY A 63 -56.68 -39.14 -8.39
C GLY A 63 -57.43 -38.39 -9.50
N GLY A 64 -57.66 -39.03 -10.65
CA GLY A 64 -58.49 -38.48 -11.73
C GLY A 64 -59.97 -38.40 -11.34
N ALA A 65 -60.50 -39.43 -10.67
CA ALA A 65 -61.88 -39.48 -10.21
C ALA A 65 -62.19 -38.41 -9.15
N LEU A 66 -61.27 -38.14 -8.22
CA LEU A 66 -61.40 -37.07 -7.23
C LEU A 66 -61.35 -35.67 -7.86
N GLY A 67 -60.77 -35.54 -9.06
CA GLY A 67 -60.74 -34.30 -9.82
C GLY A 67 -62.07 -33.87 -10.47
N ALA A 68 -63.15 -34.67 -10.37
CA ALA A 68 -64.30 -34.54 -11.29
C ALA A 68 -65.74 -34.53 -10.69
N VAL A 69 -66.00 -34.44 -9.37
CA VAL A 69 -67.39 -34.65 -8.84
C VAL A 69 -68.13 -33.40 -8.34
N GLY A 70 -69.26 -33.10 -9.00
CA GLY A 70 -70.47 -32.37 -8.52
C GLY A 70 -71.75 -33.21 -8.81
N PRO A 71 -72.94 -32.91 -8.24
CA PRO A 71 -73.76 -33.92 -7.55
C PRO A 71 -74.95 -34.54 -8.33
N GLY A 72 -75.35 -35.76 -7.92
CA GLY A 72 -76.59 -36.47 -8.29
C GLY A 72 -77.02 -37.52 -7.23
N LEU A 73 -78.33 -37.67 -7.03
CA LEU A 73 -79.11 -38.21 -5.88
C LEU A 73 -79.13 -39.74 -5.63
N GLY A 74 -79.44 -40.16 -4.38
CA GLY A 74 -80.74 -40.78 -4.02
C GLY A 74 -80.94 -42.31 -3.86
N HIS A 75 -81.25 -42.71 -2.61
CA HIS A 75 -82.17 -43.78 -2.10
C HIS A 75 -81.94 -45.29 -2.31
N VAL A 76 -82.05 -46.08 -1.20
CA VAL A 76 -82.98 -47.24 -0.99
C VAL A 76 -83.16 -47.50 0.54
N ALA A 77 -84.33 -47.99 0.96
CA ALA A 77 -84.79 -48.25 2.34
C ALA A 77 -84.98 -49.76 2.67
N GLY A 78 -84.96 -50.15 3.96
CA GLY A 78 -85.37 -51.49 4.43
C GLY A 78 -85.37 -51.65 5.97
N LYS A 79 -86.40 -52.30 6.54
CA LYS A 79 -86.85 -52.37 7.97
C LYS A 79 -86.04 -53.33 8.89
N VAL A 80 -86.16 -53.17 10.23
CA VAL A 80 -86.73 -54.14 11.22
C VAL A 80 -86.63 -53.59 12.68
N VAL A 81 -87.62 -53.95 13.51
CA VAL A 81 -87.94 -53.50 14.88
C VAL A 81 -87.31 -54.40 15.97
N GLY A 82 -87.00 -53.86 17.17
CA GLY A 82 -87.10 -54.64 18.42
C GLY A 82 -86.11 -54.34 19.57
N ALA A 83 -86.67 -53.97 20.73
CA ALA A 83 -86.19 -54.09 22.12
C ALA A 83 -85.16 -53.09 22.73
N VAL A 84 -85.58 -52.47 23.83
CA VAL A 84 -84.91 -51.45 24.65
C VAL A 84 -84.22 -52.09 25.85
N ARG A 85 -82.94 -51.76 26.10
CA ARG A 85 -82.33 -51.80 27.45
C ARG A 85 -81.19 -50.78 27.51
N GLY A 86 -81.28 -49.89 28.50
CA GLY A 86 -80.48 -48.68 28.64
C GLY A 86 -79.02 -48.94 29.00
N GLY A 87 -78.16 -48.20 28.31
CA GLY A 87 -76.71 -48.07 28.49
C GLY A 87 -76.23 -47.22 27.31
N THR A 88 -75.39 -46.20 27.52
CA THR A 88 -74.85 -45.35 26.45
C THR A 88 -73.78 -46.10 25.64
N ARG A 89 -73.80 -46.02 24.30
CA ARG A 89 -73.23 -47.03 23.37
C ARG A 89 -72.26 -46.47 22.30
N GLY A 90 -71.42 -45.49 22.64
CA GLY A 90 -70.37 -44.97 21.73
C GLY A 90 -69.08 -45.80 21.68
N GLU A 91 -68.75 -46.52 22.77
CA GLU A 91 -67.49 -47.28 22.92
C GLU A 91 -67.26 -48.48 21.99
N PRO A 92 -68.28 -49.26 21.52
CA PRO A 92 -68.02 -50.40 20.63
C PRO A 92 -67.40 -49.97 19.30
N VAL A 93 -67.82 -48.80 18.79
CA VAL A 93 -67.33 -48.22 17.53
C VAL A 93 -65.89 -47.72 17.70
N LEU A 94 -65.58 -47.10 18.84
CA LEU A 94 -64.22 -46.65 19.14
C LEU A 94 -63.26 -47.83 19.36
N ARG A 95 -63.69 -48.89 20.07
CA ARG A 95 -62.92 -50.11 20.26
C ARG A 95 -62.61 -50.81 18.92
N GLU A 96 -63.60 -50.91 18.05
CA GLU A 96 -63.44 -51.49 16.70
C GLU A 96 -62.43 -50.70 15.85
N ALA A 97 -62.40 -49.37 16.01
CA ALA A 97 -61.41 -48.52 15.33
C ALA A 97 -60.00 -48.61 15.92
N LEU A 98 -59.87 -49.06 17.18
CA LEU A 98 -58.58 -49.30 17.84
C LEU A 98 -58.10 -50.76 17.71
N HIS A 99 -58.97 -51.66 17.23
CA HIS A 99 -58.64 -53.05 17.02
C HIS A 99 -57.55 -53.20 15.94
N GLY A 100 -56.44 -53.86 16.28
CA GLY A 100 -55.30 -54.07 15.39
C GLY A 100 -54.11 -53.12 15.60
N PHE A 101 -54.19 -52.18 16.55
CA PHE A 101 -53.03 -51.36 16.94
C PHE A 101 -52.31 -51.97 18.15
N PRO A 102 -50.98 -52.18 18.07
CA PRO A 102 -50.21 -52.66 19.21
C PRO A 102 -50.20 -51.61 20.33
N GLU A 103 -50.00 -52.08 21.56
CA GLU A 103 -49.97 -51.22 22.74
C GLU A 103 -48.88 -50.15 22.68
N ALA A 104 -47.75 -50.47 22.06
CA ALA A 104 -46.67 -49.53 21.81
C ALA A 104 -47.13 -48.33 20.97
N ASP A 105 -47.96 -48.53 19.95
CA ASP A 105 -48.47 -47.46 19.09
C ASP A 105 -49.45 -46.56 19.87
N LEU A 106 -50.31 -47.14 20.71
CA LEU A 106 -51.25 -46.40 21.55
C LEU A 106 -50.52 -45.59 22.63
N ALA A 107 -49.48 -46.16 23.25
CA ALA A 107 -48.63 -45.46 24.22
C ALA A 107 -47.81 -44.35 23.56
N ALA A 108 -47.24 -44.60 22.38
CA ALA A 108 -46.51 -43.58 21.62
C ALA A 108 -47.43 -42.44 21.16
N ALA A 109 -48.67 -42.73 20.77
CA ALA A 109 -49.66 -41.69 20.43
C ALA A 109 -49.98 -40.79 21.65
N GLN A 110 -50.06 -41.37 22.85
CA GLN A 110 -50.25 -40.58 24.08
C GLN A 110 -49.03 -39.76 24.43
N ALA A 111 -47.85 -40.36 24.37
CA ALA A 111 -46.59 -39.66 24.58
C ALA A 111 -46.46 -38.47 23.61
N LEU A 112 -46.87 -38.63 22.34
CA LEU A 112 -46.89 -37.53 21.36
C LEU A 112 -47.86 -36.42 21.77
N ARG A 113 -49.06 -36.74 22.27
CA ARG A 113 -50.02 -35.72 22.77
C ARG A 113 -49.45 -34.96 23.96
N GLU A 114 -48.86 -35.65 24.93
CA GLU A 114 -48.24 -35.05 26.11
C GLU A 114 -47.04 -34.18 25.72
N GLN A 115 -46.16 -34.68 24.85
CA GLN A 115 -45.03 -33.91 24.32
C GLN A 115 -45.50 -32.65 23.60
N SER A 116 -46.56 -32.75 22.79
CA SER A 116 -47.13 -31.62 22.06
C SER A 116 -47.70 -30.54 22.99
N LEU A 117 -48.30 -30.94 24.11
CA LEU A 117 -48.80 -30.01 25.14
C LEU A 117 -47.66 -29.34 25.93
N ASN A 118 -46.54 -30.03 26.10
CA ASN A 118 -45.35 -29.53 26.81
C ASN A 118 -44.44 -28.66 25.94
N LEU A 119 -44.80 -28.39 24.68
CA LEU A 119 -44.06 -27.47 23.82
C LEU A 119 -44.18 -26.00 24.32
N PRO A 120 -43.18 -25.14 24.02
CA PRO A 120 -43.22 -23.73 24.37
C PRO A 120 -44.50 -23.02 23.92
N GLY A 121 -44.95 -22.00 24.66
CA GLY A 121 -46.14 -21.22 24.28
C GLY A 121 -47.48 -21.94 24.51
N GLY A 122 -47.50 -23.00 25.32
CA GLY A 122 -48.71 -23.73 25.73
C GLY A 122 -49.08 -24.91 24.83
N GLY A 123 -48.21 -25.27 23.89
CA GLY A 123 -48.35 -26.45 23.04
C GLY A 123 -49.50 -26.46 22.03
N VAL A 124 -49.50 -27.48 21.18
CA VAL A 124 -50.58 -27.73 20.22
C VAL A 124 -51.36 -28.97 20.65
N PRO A 125 -52.57 -28.86 21.18
CA PRO A 125 -53.35 -30.03 21.56
C PRO A 125 -53.67 -30.86 20.32
N LEU A 126 -53.30 -32.14 20.35
CA LEU A 126 -53.59 -33.12 19.32
C LEU A 126 -54.77 -33.99 19.74
N SER A 127 -55.67 -34.28 18.79
CA SER A 127 -56.68 -35.31 19.01
C SER A 127 -56.02 -36.69 18.97
N PHE A 128 -56.66 -37.68 19.59
CA PHE A 128 -56.10 -39.02 19.66
C PHE A 128 -55.93 -39.66 18.27
N ASP A 129 -56.81 -39.36 17.32
CA ASP A 129 -56.69 -39.83 15.94
C ASP A 129 -55.53 -39.18 15.19
N GLU A 130 -55.27 -37.89 15.39
CA GLU A 130 -54.12 -37.20 14.79
C GLU A 130 -52.80 -37.79 15.28
N ALA A 131 -52.67 -37.97 16.59
CA ALA A 131 -51.47 -38.54 17.19
C ALA A 131 -51.25 -40.01 16.81
N LEU A 132 -52.32 -40.81 16.79
CA LEU A 132 -52.21 -42.22 16.40
C LEU A 132 -51.89 -42.37 14.91
N ASN A 133 -52.46 -41.54 14.04
CA ASN A 133 -52.08 -41.55 12.63
C ASN A 133 -50.62 -41.12 12.42
N GLN A 134 -50.12 -40.11 13.14
CA GLN A 134 -48.72 -39.72 13.06
C GLN A 134 -47.78 -40.86 13.46
N VAL A 135 -48.08 -41.56 14.56
CA VAL A 135 -47.25 -42.68 15.05
C VAL A 135 -47.31 -43.88 14.11
N THR A 136 -48.46 -44.13 13.49
CA THR A 136 -48.70 -45.35 12.71
C THR A 136 -48.46 -45.19 11.20
N GLY A 137 -48.09 -44.00 10.74
CA GLY A 137 -47.93 -43.69 9.31
C GLY A 137 -49.27 -43.61 8.56
N GLY A 138 -50.33 -43.11 9.22
CA GLY A 138 -51.65 -42.92 8.63
C GLY A 138 -52.57 -44.14 8.64
N ARG A 139 -52.25 -45.19 9.41
CA ARG A 139 -53.06 -46.42 9.48
C ARG A 139 -54.37 -46.26 10.27
N ALA A 140 -54.49 -45.25 11.13
CA ALA A 140 -55.67 -45.01 11.98
C ALA A 140 -56.83 -44.27 11.26
N THR A 141 -57.07 -44.59 9.99
CA THR A 141 -58.08 -43.95 9.14
C THR A 141 -59.50 -44.07 9.68
N ARG A 142 -59.85 -45.22 10.28
CA ARG A 142 -61.17 -45.46 10.90
C ARG A 142 -61.44 -44.50 12.06
N LEU A 143 -60.41 -44.22 12.86
CA LEU A 143 -60.53 -43.32 13.99
C LEU A 143 -60.72 -41.87 13.53
N SER A 144 -60.03 -41.46 12.46
CA SER A 144 -60.26 -40.18 11.80
C SER A 144 -61.66 -40.05 11.19
N GLN A 145 -62.22 -41.13 10.64
CA GLN A 145 -63.61 -41.13 10.14
C GLN A 145 -64.61 -40.95 11.29
N ILE A 146 -64.38 -41.60 12.43
CA ILE A 146 -65.19 -41.39 13.65
C ILE A 146 -65.08 -39.93 14.09
N ALA A 147 -63.87 -39.38 14.19
CA ALA A 147 -63.65 -37.98 14.55
C ALA A 147 -64.38 -37.01 13.60
N ARG A 148 -64.38 -37.29 12.29
CA ARG A 148 -65.15 -36.52 11.29
C ARG A 148 -66.66 -36.57 11.55
N VAL A 149 -67.21 -37.75 11.78
CA VAL A 149 -68.64 -37.92 12.05
C VAL A 149 -69.02 -37.24 13.36
N THR A 150 -68.19 -37.36 14.38
CA THR A 150 -68.34 -36.66 15.66
C THR A 150 -68.36 -35.15 15.46
N ALA A 151 -67.45 -34.60 14.65
CA ALA A 151 -67.39 -33.17 14.36
C ALA A 151 -68.61 -32.67 13.55
N ASN A 152 -69.16 -33.50 12.67
CA ASN A 152 -70.33 -33.16 11.85
C ASN A 152 -71.68 -33.42 12.54
N SER A 153 -71.70 -34.08 13.70
CA SER A 153 -72.95 -34.54 14.35
C SER A 153 -73.84 -33.44 14.95
N GLY A 154 -73.39 -32.17 14.97
CA GLY A 154 -74.08 -31.07 15.64
C GLY A 154 -74.09 -31.20 17.17
N GLY A 155 -74.84 -30.33 17.86
CA GLY A 155 -74.97 -30.37 19.33
C GLY A 155 -73.65 -30.13 20.09
N GLU A 156 -73.54 -30.72 21.28
CA GLU A 156 -72.38 -30.53 22.17
C GLU A 156 -71.06 -31.07 21.57
N ALA A 157 -71.11 -32.19 20.85
CA ALA A 157 -69.94 -32.80 20.20
C ALA A 157 -69.38 -31.94 19.05
N GLY A 158 -70.26 -31.44 18.18
CA GLY A 158 -69.89 -30.51 17.12
C GLY A 158 -69.35 -29.18 17.67
N ARG A 159 -69.89 -28.71 18.81
CA ARG A 159 -69.38 -27.53 19.51
C ARG A 159 -67.99 -27.75 20.09
N MET A 160 -67.76 -28.86 20.82
CA MET A 160 -66.43 -29.18 21.40
C MET A 160 -65.35 -29.34 20.33
N THR A 161 -65.62 -30.12 19.29
CA THR A 161 -64.69 -30.31 18.17
C THR A 161 -64.49 -29.00 17.38
N GLY A 162 -65.55 -28.21 17.18
CA GLY A 162 -65.49 -26.89 16.58
C GLY A 162 -64.60 -25.92 17.38
N GLU A 163 -64.82 -25.79 18.69
CA GLU A 163 -64.02 -24.97 19.60
C GLU A 163 -62.55 -25.43 19.62
N PHE A 164 -62.31 -26.74 19.69
CA PHE A 164 -60.97 -27.35 19.67
C PHE A 164 -60.18 -27.01 18.40
N TYR A 165 -60.77 -27.22 17.22
CA TYR A 165 -60.11 -26.92 15.95
C TYR A 165 -60.10 -25.43 15.59
N ALA A 166 -61.03 -24.62 16.11
CA ALA A 166 -61.05 -23.18 15.92
C ALA A 166 -59.92 -22.46 16.69
N ALA A 167 -59.55 -22.97 17.88
CA ALA A 167 -58.42 -22.44 18.65
C ALA A 167 -57.05 -22.76 18.03
N ARG A 168 -56.99 -23.76 17.13
CA ARG A 168 -55.74 -24.34 16.63
C ARG A 168 -54.84 -23.39 15.85
N PRO A 169 -55.30 -22.56 14.90
CA PRO A 169 -54.42 -21.64 14.19
C PRO A 169 -53.64 -20.73 15.14
N GLY A 170 -54.31 -20.19 16.17
CA GLY A 170 -53.67 -19.37 17.20
C GLY A 170 -52.73 -20.17 18.12
N GLN A 171 -53.00 -21.44 18.39
CA GLN A 171 -52.09 -22.32 19.14
C GLN A 171 -50.83 -22.62 18.31
N VAL A 172 -50.98 -23.01 17.05
CA VAL A 172 -49.86 -23.26 16.13
C VAL A 172 -48.97 -22.03 16.01
N GLU A 173 -49.56 -20.85 15.84
CA GLU A 173 -48.81 -19.60 15.77
C GLU A 173 -48.06 -19.30 17.07
N ARG A 174 -48.73 -19.36 18.24
CA ARG A 174 -48.09 -19.09 19.53
C ARG A 174 -46.98 -20.08 19.85
N THR A 175 -47.23 -21.39 19.66
CA THR A 175 -46.25 -22.44 19.94
C THR A 175 -45.05 -22.36 19.00
N SER A 176 -45.28 -22.08 17.71
CA SER A 176 -44.19 -21.94 16.74
C SER A 176 -43.33 -20.71 17.07
N ARG A 177 -43.94 -19.54 17.30
CA ARG A 177 -43.20 -18.34 17.70
C ARG A 177 -42.41 -18.53 19.00
N ALA A 178 -43.04 -19.11 20.03
CA ALA A 178 -42.36 -19.40 21.30
C ALA A 178 -41.21 -20.41 21.13
N SER A 179 -41.30 -21.33 20.17
CA SER A 179 -40.21 -22.25 19.84
C SER A 179 -39.10 -21.56 19.04
N PHE A 180 -39.43 -20.61 18.16
CA PHE A 180 -38.44 -19.79 17.46
C PHE A 180 -37.71 -18.84 18.41
N ASP A 181 -38.36 -18.39 19.49
CA ASP A 181 -37.72 -17.57 20.52
C ASP A 181 -36.60 -18.31 21.28
N LEU A 182 -36.57 -19.66 21.25
CA LEU A 182 -35.43 -20.45 21.74
C LEU A 182 -34.15 -20.22 20.92
N LEU A 183 -34.30 -19.86 19.64
CA LEU A 183 -33.16 -19.47 18.80
C LEU A 183 -32.67 -18.05 19.15
N GLY A 184 -33.32 -17.33 20.08
CA GLY A 184 -32.95 -15.97 20.48
C GLY A 184 -33.92 -14.93 19.94
N SER A 185 -33.89 -13.73 20.50
CA SER A 185 -34.73 -12.60 20.04
C SER A 185 -34.46 -12.30 18.57
N GLY A 186 -35.52 -12.07 17.79
CA GLY A 186 -35.40 -11.69 16.37
C GLY A 186 -34.43 -10.51 16.18
N PRO A 187 -33.76 -10.41 15.01
CA PRO A 187 -32.78 -9.37 14.76
C PRO A 187 -33.43 -7.99 14.89
N VAL A 188 -32.87 -7.12 15.73
CA VAL A 188 -33.33 -5.73 15.93
C VAL A 188 -33.26 -4.93 14.62
N SER A 189 -32.43 -5.37 13.67
CA SER A 189 -32.32 -4.80 12.33
C SER A 189 -32.09 -5.89 11.26
N PRO A 190 -33.16 -6.37 10.60
CA PRO A 190 -33.06 -7.42 9.57
C PRO A 190 -32.14 -7.07 8.39
N SER A 191 -31.97 -5.77 8.11
CA SER A 191 -31.07 -5.24 7.07
C SER A 191 -29.59 -5.34 7.45
N ALA A 192 -29.25 -5.27 8.74
CA ALA A 192 -27.87 -5.39 9.21
C ALA A 192 -27.41 -6.86 9.29
N LEU A 193 -28.36 -7.80 9.48
CA LEU A 193 -28.07 -9.21 9.68
C LEU A 193 -27.21 -9.81 8.55
N GLY A 194 -27.42 -9.42 7.30
CA GLY A 194 -26.64 -9.92 6.17
C GLY A 194 -25.17 -9.44 6.20
N ILE A 195 -24.91 -8.18 6.56
CA ILE A 195 -23.54 -7.65 6.74
C ILE A 195 -22.84 -8.34 7.92
N GLU A 196 -23.55 -8.53 9.03
CA GLU A 196 -23.00 -9.21 10.21
C GLU A 196 -22.71 -10.69 9.92
N ALA A 197 -23.60 -11.37 9.17
CA ALA A 197 -23.41 -12.73 8.68
C ALA A 197 -22.20 -12.83 7.75
N GLN A 198 -22.07 -11.88 6.82
CA GLN A 198 -20.92 -11.79 5.92
C GLN A 198 -19.62 -11.67 6.71
N THR A 199 -19.60 -10.80 7.72
CA THR A 199 -18.43 -10.55 8.57
C THR A 199 -18.06 -11.79 9.38
N ALA A 200 -19.04 -12.43 10.02
CA ALA A 200 -18.84 -13.67 10.77
C ALA A 200 -18.37 -14.82 9.87
N ALA A 201 -18.91 -14.92 8.65
CA ALA A 201 -18.49 -15.92 7.68
C ALA A 201 -17.06 -15.69 7.19
N ARG A 202 -16.67 -14.44 6.88
CA ARG A 202 -15.30 -14.08 6.50
C ARG A 202 -14.30 -14.42 7.61
N ALA A 203 -14.66 -14.16 8.87
CA ALA A 203 -13.85 -14.59 10.02
C ALA A 203 -13.74 -16.12 10.12
N GLY A 204 -14.85 -16.83 9.89
CA GLY A 204 -14.86 -18.29 9.82
C GLY A 204 -13.97 -18.86 8.70
N ILE A 205 -14.00 -18.24 7.51
CA ILE A 205 -13.13 -18.61 6.39
C ILE A 205 -11.66 -18.40 6.76
N ALA A 206 -11.31 -17.28 7.39
CA ALA A 206 -9.94 -17.01 7.82
C ALA A 206 -9.39 -18.06 8.82
N GLN A 207 -10.27 -18.75 9.55
CA GLN A 207 -9.92 -19.83 10.49
C GLN A 207 -9.81 -21.21 9.84
N THR A 208 -10.21 -21.37 8.57
CA THR A 208 -10.02 -22.64 7.84
C THR A 208 -8.53 -22.88 7.56
N PRO A 209 -8.09 -24.14 7.38
CA PRO A 209 -6.72 -24.45 6.97
C PRO A 209 -6.26 -23.64 5.74
N GLU A 210 -7.15 -23.49 4.75
CA GLU A 210 -6.92 -22.75 3.51
C GLU A 210 -6.83 -21.24 3.79
N GLY A 211 -7.73 -20.69 4.61
CA GLY A 211 -7.69 -19.29 5.03
C GLY A 211 -6.41 -18.95 5.81
N MET A 212 -6.01 -19.80 6.76
CA MET A 212 -4.75 -19.65 7.50
C MET A 212 -3.53 -19.79 6.60
N ALA A 213 -3.58 -20.66 5.58
CA ALA A 213 -2.51 -20.76 4.59
C ALA A 213 -2.40 -19.48 3.76
N LEU A 214 -3.53 -18.89 3.34
CA LEU A 214 -3.53 -17.62 2.62
C LEU A 214 -3.00 -16.48 3.48
N THR A 215 -3.41 -16.38 4.75
CA THR A 215 -2.90 -15.36 5.68
C THR A 215 -1.38 -15.47 5.84
N ARG A 216 -0.86 -16.69 6.10
CA ARG A 216 0.59 -16.93 6.21
C ARG A 216 1.34 -16.61 4.93
N ALA A 217 0.78 -16.98 3.77
CA ALA A 217 1.40 -16.68 2.48
C ALA A 217 1.46 -15.16 2.23
N ARG A 218 0.41 -14.40 2.58
CA ARG A 218 0.40 -12.94 2.47
C ARG A 218 1.37 -12.28 3.44
N GLU A 219 1.48 -12.77 4.67
CA GLU A 219 2.45 -12.30 5.65
C GLU A 219 3.90 -12.53 5.18
N ALA A 220 4.18 -13.67 4.54
CA ALA A 220 5.50 -13.98 4.01
C ALA A 220 5.95 -13.02 2.90
N VAL A 221 5.01 -12.49 2.09
CA VAL A 221 5.30 -11.44 1.11
C VAL A 221 5.84 -10.17 1.78
N GLY A 222 5.41 -9.89 3.01
CA GLY A 222 5.82 -8.74 3.80
C GLY A 222 4.87 -7.54 3.65
N PRO A 223 5.19 -6.42 4.31
CA PRO A 223 4.36 -5.22 4.27
C PRO A 223 4.27 -4.65 2.85
N ARG A 224 3.10 -4.11 2.48
CA ARG A 224 2.93 -3.40 1.20
C ARG A 224 3.83 -2.17 1.19
N LEU A 225 4.67 -2.05 0.17
CA LEU A 225 5.62 -0.94 0.03
C LEU A 225 5.32 -0.17 -1.25
N GLY A 226 4.80 1.05 -1.10
CA GLY A 226 4.54 1.96 -2.20
C GLY A 226 5.83 2.46 -2.86
N ASP A 227 5.67 3.06 -4.05
CA ASP A 227 6.80 3.47 -4.89
C ASP A 227 7.69 4.51 -4.22
N ASP A 228 7.09 5.50 -3.54
CA ASP A 228 7.83 6.54 -2.81
C ASP A 228 8.66 5.96 -1.66
N ALA A 229 8.06 5.13 -0.80
CA ALA A 229 8.75 4.51 0.33
C ALA A 229 9.92 3.60 -0.12
N ALA A 230 9.71 2.83 -1.19
CA ALA A 230 10.78 2.02 -1.79
C ALA A 230 11.86 2.90 -2.40
N GLY A 231 11.46 3.94 -3.13
CA GLY A 231 12.35 4.89 -3.78
C GLY A 231 13.24 5.64 -2.81
N GLN A 232 12.72 6.08 -1.66
CA GLN A 232 13.49 6.73 -0.61
C GLN A 232 14.65 5.85 -0.11
N VAL A 233 14.39 4.57 0.17
CA VAL A 233 15.41 3.63 0.63
C VAL A 233 16.42 3.34 -0.48
N ILE A 234 15.93 2.99 -1.68
CA ILE A 234 16.76 2.64 -2.83
C ILE A 234 17.69 3.80 -3.21
N GLN A 235 17.13 5.00 -3.36
CA GLN A 235 17.87 6.16 -3.83
C GLN A 235 18.94 6.59 -2.82
N ARG A 236 18.60 6.63 -1.53
CA ARG A 236 19.55 6.95 -0.46
C ARG A 236 20.72 5.97 -0.44
N ASP A 237 20.43 4.68 -0.46
CA ASP A 237 21.44 3.63 -0.33
C ASP A 237 22.33 3.52 -1.58
N LEU A 238 21.75 3.64 -2.79
CA LEU A 238 22.51 3.68 -4.03
C LEU A 238 23.39 4.93 -4.11
N ARG A 239 22.88 6.08 -3.65
CA ARG A 239 23.66 7.32 -3.60
C ARG A 239 24.85 7.17 -2.67
N ALA A 240 24.64 6.66 -1.46
CA ALA A 240 25.72 6.38 -0.52
C ALA A 240 26.76 5.41 -1.10
N THR A 241 26.32 4.40 -1.86
CA THR A 241 27.21 3.46 -2.54
C THR A 241 28.03 4.14 -3.63
N ALA A 242 27.41 5.00 -4.45
CA ALA A 242 28.09 5.78 -5.48
C ALA A 242 29.11 6.73 -4.87
N ASP A 243 28.72 7.47 -3.82
CA ASP A 243 29.59 8.42 -3.11
C ASP A 243 30.79 7.70 -2.46
N LEU A 244 30.58 6.51 -1.88
CA LEU A 244 31.66 5.71 -1.31
C LEU A 244 32.66 5.24 -2.38
N ARG A 245 32.16 4.77 -3.54
CA ARG A 245 33.03 4.37 -4.65
C ARG A 245 33.80 5.56 -5.21
N GLU A 246 33.15 6.71 -5.30
CA GLU A 246 33.77 7.96 -5.74
C GLU A 246 34.85 8.44 -4.76
N ALA A 247 34.58 8.38 -3.46
CA ALA A 247 35.57 8.71 -2.43
C ALA A 247 36.80 7.78 -2.48
N VAL A 248 36.59 6.47 -2.71
CA VAL A 248 37.71 5.52 -2.91
C VAL A 248 38.52 5.88 -4.15
N ARG A 249 37.86 6.18 -5.27
CA ARG A 249 38.53 6.61 -6.50
C ARG A 249 39.34 7.88 -6.27
N GLN A 250 38.73 8.92 -5.69
CA GLN A 250 39.40 10.19 -5.43
C GLN A 250 40.56 10.06 -4.44
N GLY A 251 40.38 9.29 -3.36
CA GLY A 251 41.44 9.05 -2.38
C GLY A 251 42.64 8.32 -2.99
N GLN A 252 42.41 7.34 -3.86
CA GLN A 252 43.49 6.68 -4.58
C GLN A 252 44.15 7.60 -5.61
N ALA A 253 43.35 8.35 -6.37
CA ALA A 253 43.85 9.32 -7.34
C ALA A 253 44.74 10.38 -6.69
N ALA A 254 44.33 10.92 -5.54
CA ALA A 254 45.11 11.92 -4.80
C ALA A 254 46.47 11.37 -4.37
N ARG A 255 46.53 10.09 -3.96
CA ARG A 255 47.80 9.42 -3.62
C ARG A 255 48.67 9.21 -4.86
N ASP A 256 48.09 8.68 -5.94
CA ASP A 256 48.84 8.31 -7.14
C ASP A 256 49.36 9.55 -7.88
N TYR A 257 48.51 10.57 -8.09
CA TYR A 257 48.96 11.84 -8.66
C TYR A 257 49.85 12.63 -7.69
N GLY A 258 49.69 12.45 -6.37
CA GLY A 258 50.63 12.97 -5.37
C GLY A 258 52.01 12.34 -5.50
N ALA A 259 52.10 11.03 -5.72
CA ALA A 259 53.37 10.34 -5.99
C ALA A 259 53.97 10.80 -7.32
N ALA A 260 53.15 10.97 -8.36
CA ALA A 260 53.59 11.46 -9.66
C ALA A 260 54.18 12.88 -9.58
N ARG A 261 53.56 13.80 -8.82
CA ARG A 261 54.12 15.14 -8.57
C ARG A 261 55.47 15.13 -7.85
N ASN A 262 55.79 14.06 -7.12
CA ASN A 262 57.07 13.89 -6.42
C ASN A 262 58.07 13.05 -7.22
N ALA A 263 57.78 12.76 -8.50
CA ALA A 263 58.68 12.00 -9.36
C ALA A 263 60.03 12.74 -9.54
N PRO A 264 61.15 12.00 -9.65
CA PRO A 264 62.47 12.58 -9.83
C PRO A 264 62.60 13.35 -11.15
N GLU A 265 63.42 14.40 -11.15
CA GLU A 265 63.70 15.23 -12.32
C GLU A 265 64.68 14.53 -13.28
N ASN A 266 64.14 13.75 -14.22
CA ASN A 266 64.92 12.95 -15.17
C ASN A 266 64.89 13.51 -16.61
N ALA A 267 64.03 14.49 -16.91
CA ALA A 267 63.91 15.09 -18.23
C ALA A 267 64.87 16.28 -18.37
N GLY A 268 65.87 16.16 -19.23
CA GLY A 268 66.84 17.23 -19.49
C GLY A 268 66.45 18.08 -20.70
N ILE A 269 66.46 19.40 -20.55
CA ILE A 269 66.35 20.36 -21.65
C ILE A 269 67.65 21.17 -21.74
N GLU A 270 68.30 21.13 -22.90
CA GLU A 270 69.45 21.98 -23.20
C GLU A 270 69.02 23.45 -23.31
N ARG A 271 69.62 24.31 -22.49
CA ARG A 271 69.50 25.77 -22.61
C ARG A 271 70.86 26.42 -22.76
N MET A 272 70.94 27.49 -23.54
CA MET A 272 72.15 28.29 -23.64
C MET A 272 72.19 29.25 -22.45
N VAL A 273 73.17 29.09 -21.56
CA VAL A 273 73.40 30.02 -20.44
C VAL A 273 74.66 30.83 -20.74
N THR A 274 74.57 32.14 -20.59
CA THR A 274 75.73 33.02 -20.67
C THR A 274 76.55 32.88 -19.38
N VAL A 275 77.72 32.26 -19.47
CA VAL A 275 78.66 32.10 -18.36
C VAL A 275 79.85 33.02 -18.59
N GLU A 276 80.27 33.71 -17.54
CA GLU A 276 81.47 34.51 -17.52
C GLU A 276 82.68 33.65 -17.10
N ARG A 277 83.60 33.37 -18.04
CA ARG A 277 84.84 32.61 -17.77
C ARG A 277 86.03 33.57 -17.59
N PRO A 278 86.97 33.31 -16.66
CA PRO A 278 88.24 34.05 -16.63
C PRO A 278 89.04 33.73 -17.90
N GLY A 279 89.40 34.75 -18.69
CA GLY A 279 90.24 34.62 -19.87
C GLY A 279 91.70 34.30 -19.54
N GLU A 280 92.47 33.87 -20.55
CA GLU A 280 93.92 33.65 -20.45
C GLU A 280 94.65 34.91 -19.96
N PRO A 281 95.75 34.77 -19.18
CA PRO A 281 96.48 35.91 -18.65
C PRO A 281 97.13 36.68 -19.79
N VAL A 282 96.47 37.74 -20.24
CA VAL A 282 97.10 38.72 -21.12
C VAL A 282 98.05 39.56 -20.26
N VAL A 283 99.36 39.39 -20.49
CA VAL A 283 100.38 40.34 -19.98
C VAL A 283 100.27 41.62 -20.80
N THR A 284 99.29 42.45 -20.48
CA THR A 284 99.24 43.84 -20.92
C THR A 284 99.87 44.71 -19.85
N GLN A 285 100.90 45.46 -20.22
CA GLN A 285 101.42 46.56 -19.39
C GLN A 285 100.26 47.53 -19.12
N PRO A 286 99.83 47.73 -17.86
CA PRO A 286 98.79 48.69 -17.57
C PRO A 286 99.38 50.09 -17.76
N ALA A 287 98.77 50.88 -18.64
CA ALA A 287 99.19 52.26 -18.88
C ALA A 287 99.11 53.15 -17.63
N TYR A 288 98.42 52.75 -16.55
CA TYR A 288 98.25 53.59 -15.36
C TYR A 288 98.02 52.77 -14.09
N SER A 289 99.09 52.45 -13.35
CA SER A 289 98.98 52.11 -11.92
C SER A 289 98.89 53.39 -11.08
N ARG A 290 97.96 53.40 -10.11
CA ARG A 290 97.66 54.56 -9.27
C ARG A 290 98.93 55.14 -8.62
N PRO A 291 99.27 56.41 -8.86
CA PRO A 291 100.44 57.06 -8.27
C PRO A 291 100.25 57.21 -6.75
N GLN A 292 101.25 56.82 -5.98
CA GLN A 292 101.30 57.07 -4.54
C GLN A 292 101.99 58.41 -4.28
N PHE A 293 101.52 59.15 -3.28
CA PHE A 293 102.01 60.50 -2.97
C PHE A 293 102.61 60.56 -1.57
N THR A 294 103.54 61.48 -1.33
CA THR A 294 104.03 61.85 0.00
C THR A 294 102.98 62.62 0.77
N ASP A 295 103.14 62.73 2.10
CA ASP A 295 102.21 63.49 2.95
C ASP A 295 102.22 65.00 2.61
N ASP A 296 103.30 65.47 1.97
CA ASP A 296 103.49 66.85 1.49
C ASP A 296 102.81 67.13 0.14
N ALA A 297 102.17 66.13 -0.47
CA ALA A 297 101.51 66.28 -1.76
C ALA A 297 100.22 67.11 -1.65
N PRO A 298 99.87 67.88 -2.69
CA PRO A 298 98.61 68.61 -2.72
C PRO A 298 97.41 67.69 -2.49
N ARG A 299 96.44 68.18 -1.72
CA ARG A 299 95.22 67.41 -1.45
C ARG A 299 94.36 67.31 -2.73
N PRO A 300 93.71 66.17 -2.98
CA PRO A 300 92.84 65.99 -4.13
C PRO A 300 91.69 67.00 -4.10
N LEU A 301 91.08 67.23 -5.27
CA LEU A 301 89.91 68.08 -5.42
C LEU A 301 88.79 67.55 -4.51
N GLU A 302 88.33 68.37 -3.57
CA GLU A 302 87.23 68.00 -2.69
C GLU A 302 85.93 68.02 -3.48
N THR A 303 85.11 66.98 -3.36
CA THR A 303 83.77 66.98 -3.93
C THR A 303 82.93 68.03 -3.22
N PHE A 304 82.35 68.97 -3.98
CA PHE A 304 81.46 70.01 -3.43
C PHE A 304 80.39 69.37 -2.55
N THR A 305 80.52 69.55 -1.24
CA THR A 305 79.57 69.06 -0.26
C THR A 305 78.72 70.26 0.14
N ARG A 306 77.41 70.24 -0.14
CA ARG A 306 76.51 71.32 0.28
C ARG A 306 76.69 71.54 1.78
N PRO A 307 76.81 72.79 2.28
CA PRO A 307 76.71 73.02 3.71
C PRO A 307 75.36 72.46 4.16
N ALA A 308 75.40 71.51 5.09
CA ALA A 308 74.20 70.98 5.70
C ALA A 308 73.48 72.15 6.35
N ALA A 309 72.27 72.45 5.87
CA ALA A 309 71.38 73.33 6.58
C ALA A 309 71.28 72.81 8.02
N GLU A 310 71.65 73.66 8.96
CA GLU A 310 71.49 73.42 10.39
C GLU A 310 70.09 72.88 10.67
N ALA A 311 70.02 71.97 11.63
CA ALA A 311 68.81 71.32 12.10
C ALA A 311 67.71 72.36 12.38
N GLY A 312 66.83 72.53 11.39
CA GLY A 312 65.62 73.32 11.48
C GLY A 312 64.53 72.49 12.15
N ASN A 313 64.03 73.03 13.25
CA ASN A 313 62.98 72.54 14.14
C ASN A 313 61.82 71.77 13.48
N ALA A 314 61.29 70.84 14.29
CA ALA A 314 60.10 70.02 14.09
C ALA A 314 58.96 70.70 13.29
N GLY A 315 58.47 70.01 12.25
CA GLY A 315 57.23 70.36 11.57
C GLY A 315 56.87 69.37 10.47
N SER A 316 55.81 68.59 10.68
CA SER A 316 55.21 67.53 9.83
C SER A 316 56.02 66.25 9.59
N GLU A 317 55.59 65.15 10.23
CA GLU A 317 55.97 63.80 9.84
C GLU A 317 55.30 63.42 8.50
N SER A 318 55.93 62.57 7.67
CA SER A 318 55.28 62.07 6.44
C SER A 318 54.22 61.00 6.75
N LEU A 319 53.23 60.84 5.90
CA LEU A 319 52.09 59.93 6.12
C LEU A 319 52.54 58.48 6.32
N ALA A 320 53.45 57.95 5.49
CA ALA A 320 53.92 56.58 5.64
C ALA A 320 54.71 56.37 6.94
N ARG A 321 55.49 57.37 7.37
CA ARG A 321 56.26 57.29 8.62
C ARG A 321 55.35 57.35 9.84
N PHE A 322 54.34 58.22 9.80
CA PHE A 322 53.30 58.30 10.83
C PHE A 322 52.57 56.96 10.98
N ILE A 323 52.17 56.34 9.86
CA ILE A 323 51.47 55.04 9.86
C ILE A 323 52.37 53.90 10.35
N ALA A 324 53.60 53.81 9.87
CA ALA A 324 54.55 52.77 10.27
C ALA A 324 54.85 52.85 11.79
N ARG A 325 55.06 54.06 12.33
CA ARG A 325 55.30 54.27 13.77
C ARG A 325 54.08 53.94 14.63
N ASN A 326 52.87 54.21 14.15
CA ASN A 326 51.63 54.10 14.93
C ASN A 326 50.91 52.74 14.82
N GLY A 327 51.63 51.67 14.42
CA GLY A 327 51.10 50.30 14.43
C GLY A 327 50.86 49.67 13.05
N GLY A 328 51.03 50.42 11.96
CA GLY A 328 50.85 49.93 10.59
C GLY A 328 49.39 49.60 10.21
N LEU A 329 49.11 49.53 8.92
CA LEU A 329 47.81 49.10 8.37
C LEU A 329 47.68 47.58 8.45
N ASP A 330 46.46 47.11 8.74
CA ASP A 330 46.14 45.68 8.71
C ASP A 330 46.32 45.10 7.30
N LEU A 331 47.00 43.96 7.19
CA LEU A 331 47.37 43.34 5.92
C LEU A 331 46.19 42.57 5.30
N THR A 332 45.17 43.30 4.85
CA THR A 332 43.99 42.77 4.15
C THR A 332 44.10 42.95 2.63
N GLY A 333 43.32 42.18 1.87
CA GLY A 333 43.45 41.91 0.42
C GLY A 333 44.11 42.98 -0.44
N ASP A 334 43.57 44.20 -0.47
CA ASP A 334 44.06 45.28 -1.33
C ASP A 334 45.49 45.75 -0.98
N LEU A 335 45.83 45.81 0.32
CA LEU A 335 47.15 46.21 0.80
C LEU A 335 48.21 45.14 0.54
N ARG A 336 47.82 43.86 0.55
CA ARG A 336 48.68 42.74 0.15
C ARG A 336 48.91 42.74 -1.36
N SER A 337 47.88 43.02 -2.16
CA SER A 337 47.98 43.08 -3.62
C SER A 337 48.87 44.21 -4.15
N GLN A 338 49.03 45.30 -3.40
CA GLN A 338 49.86 46.46 -3.79
C GLN A 338 51.26 46.46 -3.17
N ASP A 339 51.68 45.34 -2.55
CA ASP A 339 53.00 45.14 -1.92
C ASP A 339 53.37 46.13 -0.80
N PHE A 340 52.38 46.71 -0.10
CA PHE A 340 52.68 47.64 1.01
C PHE A 340 53.33 46.98 2.23
N HIS A 341 53.27 45.65 2.32
CA HIS A 341 54.03 44.87 3.32
C HIS A 341 55.56 44.95 3.10
N ARG A 342 56.01 45.29 1.90
CA ARG A 342 57.43 45.48 1.55
C ARG A 342 57.87 46.94 1.67
N PHE A 343 56.94 47.88 1.88
CA PHE A 343 57.26 49.29 2.01
C PHE A 343 57.77 49.58 3.44
N ASN A 344 59.09 49.47 3.63
CA ASN A 344 59.76 49.65 4.91
C ASN A 344 60.29 51.09 5.06
N ILE A 345 59.93 51.76 6.15
CA ILE A 345 60.44 53.09 6.48
C ILE A 345 61.59 52.93 7.49
N PRO A 346 62.82 53.39 7.16
CA PRO A 346 63.96 53.31 8.06
C PRO A 346 63.64 53.88 9.44
N GLY A 347 63.82 53.06 10.49
CA GLY A 347 63.56 53.44 11.88
C GLY A 347 62.09 53.52 12.31
N ALA A 348 61.12 53.17 11.46
CA ALA A 348 59.69 53.15 11.81
C ALA A 348 58.97 51.82 11.46
N GLY A 349 59.58 50.96 10.64
CA GLY A 349 59.03 49.64 10.26
C GLY A 349 58.19 49.67 8.99
N THR A 350 57.50 48.56 8.69
CA THR A 350 56.68 48.44 7.47
C THR A 350 55.32 49.13 7.63
N VAL A 351 54.84 49.72 6.53
CA VAL A 351 53.58 50.48 6.50
C VAL A 351 52.36 49.56 6.64
N ALA A 352 52.41 48.32 6.13
CA ALA A 352 51.39 47.29 6.35
C ALA A 352 52.03 46.03 6.97
N ARG A 353 51.34 45.39 7.93
CA ARG A 353 51.82 44.18 8.63
C ARG A 353 50.67 43.35 9.17
N GLU A 354 50.93 42.06 9.38
CA GLU A 354 49.99 41.15 10.04
C GLU A 354 49.81 41.62 11.50
N GLY A 355 48.55 41.88 11.91
CA GLY A 355 48.23 42.50 13.19
C GLY A 355 48.23 44.04 13.18
N GLY A 356 48.33 44.66 12.00
CA GLY A 356 48.12 46.10 11.84
C GLY A 356 46.70 46.52 12.22
N LYS A 357 46.49 47.82 12.41
CA LYS A 357 45.18 48.33 12.85
C LYS A 357 44.20 48.45 11.67
N PRO A 358 42.91 48.15 11.88
CA PRO A 358 41.89 48.24 10.83
C PRO A 358 41.71 49.68 10.33
N LEU A 359 41.46 49.81 9.03
CA LEU A 359 41.43 51.11 8.36
C LEU A 359 40.28 52.00 8.86
N ASP A 360 39.05 51.49 8.88
CA ASP A 360 37.87 52.31 9.15
C ASP A 360 37.64 52.59 10.64
N SER A 361 37.98 51.66 11.54
CA SER A 361 37.72 51.83 12.98
C SER A 361 38.88 52.47 13.75
N PHE A 362 40.11 52.44 13.23
CA PHE A 362 41.28 53.02 13.91
C PHE A 362 41.96 54.12 13.09
N TRP A 363 42.32 53.84 11.83
CA TRP A 363 43.12 54.79 11.06
C TRP A 363 42.34 55.99 10.53
N ARG A 364 41.07 55.81 10.16
CA ARG A 364 40.20 56.92 9.74
C ARG A 364 40.14 58.06 10.79
N PRO A 365 39.72 57.82 12.05
CA PRO A 365 39.68 58.89 13.04
C PRO A 365 41.09 59.44 13.34
N LYS A 366 42.10 58.57 13.41
CA LYS A 366 43.48 58.95 13.76
C LYS A 366 44.17 59.80 12.69
N LEU A 367 43.88 59.57 11.40
CA LEU A 367 44.42 60.37 10.28
C LEU A 367 43.69 61.71 10.11
N ILE A 368 42.40 61.77 10.46
CA ILE A 368 41.66 63.04 10.54
C ILE A 368 42.17 63.88 11.71
N GLU A 369 42.33 63.27 12.88
CA GLU A 369 42.88 63.91 14.09
C GLU A 369 44.31 64.43 13.86
N ALA A 370 45.16 63.63 13.20
CA ALA A 370 46.52 64.03 12.84
C ALA A 370 46.60 64.99 11.64
N GLY A 371 45.46 65.38 11.05
CA GLY A 371 45.36 66.38 9.98
C GLY A 371 45.76 65.89 8.59
N TYR A 372 46.02 64.60 8.37
CA TYR A 372 46.33 64.07 7.02
C TYR A 372 45.10 63.92 6.12
N LEU A 373 43.90 63.84 6.72
CA LEU A 373 42.62 63.81 6.04
C LEU A 373 41.71 64.92 6.58
N ARG A 374 40.88 65.53 5.71
CA ARG A 374 39.89 66.52 6.13
C ARG A 374 38.80 65.86 6.99
N PRO A 375 38.29 66.54 8.04
CA PRO A 375 37.13 66.05 8.80
C PRO A 375 35.93 65.79 7.90
N ASP A 376 35.23 64.68 8.14
CA ASP A 376 34.03 64.31 7.41
C ASP A 376 32.88 65.25 7.81
N VAL A 377 32.28 65.96 6.84
CA VAL A 377 31.19 66.91 7.09
C VAL A 377 29.88 66.19 7.47
N ASP A 378 29.74 64.92 7.07
CA ASP A 378 28.49 64.13 7.15
C ASP A 378 28.63 62.81 7.94
N GLY A 379 29.62 62.67 8.83
CA GLY A 379 29.74 61.49 9.70
C GLY A 379 30.26 60.20 9.04
N GLY A 380 30.90 60.30 7.87
CA GLY A 380 31.84 59.28 7.36
C GLY A 380 31.29 58.19 6.41
N MET A 381 30.01 58.20 6.04
CA MET A 381 29.44 57.06 5.27
C MET A 381 29.57 57.15 3.74
N GLN A 382 29.99 58.28 3.16
CA GLN A 382 30.02 58.48 1.68
C GLN A 382 31.42 58.66 1.05
N ARG A 383 32.49 58.83 1.83
CA ARG A 383 33.83 59.08 1.31
C ARG A 383 34.68 57.81 1.28
N ASP A 384 35.23 57.48 0.11
CA ASP A 384 36.17 56.37 -0.06
C ASP A 384 37.58 56.75 0.47
N ILE A 385 37.71 56.68 1.79
CA ILE A 385 38.97 56.96 2.49
C ILE A 385 40.04 55.90 2.16
N ARG A 386 39.63 54.67 1.84
CA ARG A 386 40.55 53.60 1.44
C ARG A 386 41.24 53.96 0.13
N GLY A 387 40.50 54.37 -0.89
CA GLY A 387 41.06 54.80 -2.17
C GLY A 387 41.97 56.03 -2.04
N GLU A 388 41.60 57.01 -1.21
CA GLU A 388 42.39 58.22 -0.99
C GLU A 388 43.71 57.93 -0.25
N LEU A 389 43.68 57.09 0.78
CA LEU A 389 44.87 56.70 1.54
C LEU A 389 45.84 55.89 0.68
N LEU A 390 45.36 54.90 -0.05
CA LEU A 390 46.19 54.07 -0.94
C LEU A 390 46.87 54.93 -2.02
N ARG A 391 46.16 55.92 -2.56
CA ARG A 391 46.72 56.86 -3.54
C ARG A 391 47.85 57.70 -2.95
N LYS A 392 47.67 58.27 -1.74
CA LYS A 392 48.71 59.04 -1.05
C LYS A 392 49.94 58.20 -0.73
N LEU A 393 49.75 56.97 -0.22
CA LEU A 393 50.86 56.05 0.06
C LEU A 393 51.61 55.60 -1.21
N THR A 394 50.89 55.41 -2.32
CA THR A 394 51.52 55.12 -3.62
C THR A 394 52.38 56.28 -4.10
N ASN A 395 51.93 57.52 -3.89
CA ASN A 395 52.71 58.72 -4.23
C ASN A 395 53.95 58.88 -3.33
N GLU A 396 53.85 58.58 -2.04
CA GLU A 396 55.02 58.57 -1.15
C GLU A 396 56.04 57.51 -1.58
N ARG A 397 55.59 56.31 -1.98
CA ARG A 397 56.46 55.27 -2.53
C ARG A 397 57.18 55.73 -3.81
N ARG A 398 56.58 56.65 -4.57
CA ARG A 398 57.17 57.30 -5.76
C ARG A 398 58.02 58.54 -5.44
N GLY A 399 58.29 58.81 -4.16
CA GLY A 399 59.16 59.91 -3.71
C GLY A 399 58.46 61.24 -3.44
N VAL A 400 57.12 61.28 -3.43
CA VAL A 400 56.34 62.50 -3.14
C VAL A 400 55.68 62.39 -1.77
N PRO A 401 56.29 62.92 -0.68
CA PRO A 401 55.75 62.82 0.67
C PRO A 401 54.47 63.63 0.85
N SER A 402 53.54 63.09 1.64
CA SER A 402 52.26 63.70 2.02
C SER A 402 52.33 64.15 3.49
N TYR A 403 51.95 65.39 3.74
CA TYR A 403 51.97 66.01 5.07
C TYR A 403 50.56 66.37 5.55
N PRO A 404 50.37 66.69 6.84
CA PRO A 404 49.11 67.21 7.35
C PRO A 404 48.65 68.46 6.60
N ILE A 405 47.35 68.58 6.38
CA ILE A 405 46.70 69.68 5.68
C ILE A 405 46.99 70.98 6.42
N GLY A 406 47.57 71.96 5.72
CA GLY A 406 48.01 73.24 6.29
C GLY A 406 49.48 73.27 6.71
N GLN A 407 50.19 72.15 6.67
CA GLN A 407 51.65 72.07 6.84
C GLN A 407 52.28 71.84 5.46
N GLU A 408 52.25 72.86 4.60
CA GLU A 408 52.99 72.87 3.34
C GLU A 408 54.41 73.36 3.58
N ARG A 409 55.40 72.72 2.94
CA ARG A 409 56.76 73.24 2.87
C ARG A 409 56.71 74.55 2.08
N GLY A 410 57.04 75.66 2.72
CA GLY A 410 57.09 76.99 2.09
C GLY A 410 57.96 77.03 0.83
N PRO A 411 57.73 78.01 -0.07
CA PRO A 411 58.36 78.06 -1.38
C PRO A 411 59.89 78.09 -1.26
N VAL A 412 60.54 77.29 -2.10
CA VAL A 412 62.01 77.21 -2.19
C VAL A 412 62.53 78.57 -2.66
N SER A 413 63.13 79.32 -1.73
CA SER A 413 63.85 80.55 -2.03
C SER A 413 65.07 80.22 -2.89
N ALA A 414 65.19 80.89 -4.05
CA ALA A 414 66.32 80.76 -4.97
C ALA A 414 67.58 81.34 -4.31
N GLY A 415 68.45 80.48 -3.78
CA GLY A 415 69.66 80.87 -3.04
C GLY A 415 70.87 79.92 -3.13
N PRO A 416 70.75 78.60 -3.40
CA PRO A 416 71.91 77.71 -3.41
C PRO A 416 72.40 77.24 -4.80
N SER A 417 71.73 77.63 -5.90
CA SER A 417 72.19 77.26 -7.26
C SER A 417 73.39 78.09 -7.71
N ARG A 418 73.46 79.39 -7.38
CA ARG A 418 74.59 80.24 -7.81
C ARG A 418 75.93 79.79 -7.26
N MET A 419 76.03 79.30 -6.01
CA MET A 419 77.31 78.82 -5.48
C MET A 419 77.78 77.50 -6.10
N ALA A 420 76.84 76.61 -6.46
CA ALA A 420 77.18 75.40 -7.19
C ALA A 420 77.56 75.71 -8.65
N ASP A 421 76.85 76.66 -9.27
CA ASP A 421 77.13 77.15 -10.62
C ASP A 421 78.49 77.88 -10.65
N ASP A 422 78.80 78.74 -9.68
CA ASP A 422 80.07 79.46 -9.53
C ASP A 422 81.25 78.51 -9.24
N TYR A 423 81.04 77.47 -8.42
CA TYR A 423 82.04 76.41 -8.18
C TYR A 423 82.29 75.59 -9.46
N SER A 424 81.23 75.25 -10.21
CA SER A 424 81.37 74.53 -11.49
C SER A 424 82.06 75.37 -12.57
N ALA A 425 81.78 76.68 -12.61
CA ALA A 425 82.39 77.62 -13.54
C ALA A 425 83.88 77.85 -13.23
N SER A 426 84.24 77.99 -11.95
CA SER A 426 85.64 78.15 -11.51
C SER A 426 86.47 76.87 -11.70
N LEU A 427 85.88 75.69 -11.48
CA LEU A 427 86.53 74.40 -11.78
C LEU A 427 86.78 74.24 -13.28
N SER A 428 85.79 74.56 -14.12
CA SER A 428 85.92 74.49 -15.58
C SER A 428 87.02 75.44 -16.09
N LEU A 429 87.14 76.62 -15.50
CA LEU A 429 88.18 77.60 -15.85
C LEU A 429 89.58 77.13 -15.43
N ALA A 430 89.73 76.53 -14.25
CA ALA A 430 90.98 75.94 -13.79
C ALA A 430 91.40 74.72 -14.65
N GLU A 431 90.46 73.87 -15.05
CA GLU A 431 90.70 72.71 -15.90
C GLU A 431 91.13 73.12 -17.32
N ASN A 432 90.47 74.11 -17.90
CA ASN A 432 90.86 74.63 -19.21
C ASN A 432 92.27 75.24 -19.21
N ARG A 433 92.62 76.02 -18.17
CA ARG A 433 93.97 76.59 -18.03
C ARG A 433 95.04 75.51 -17.86
N LEU A 434 94.79 74.51 -17.01
CA LEU A 434 95.71 73.40 -16.81
C LEU A 434 95.93 72.62 -18.12
N ASN A 435 94.85 72.31 -18.87
CA ASN A 435 94.95 71.60 -20.13
C ASN A 435 95.73 72.41 -21.19
N GLU A 436 95.48 73.72 -21.28
CA GLU A 436 96.16 74.60 -22.23
C GLU A 436 97.67 74.70 -21.93
N ASP A 437 98.04 74.89 -20.66
CA ASP A 437 99.44 75.03 -20.28
C ASP A 437 100.20 73.69 -20.35
N LEU A 438 99.57 72.57 -20.00
CA LEU A 438 100.14 71.22 -20.20
C LEU A 438 100.40 70.94 -21.69
N ALA A 439 99.43 71.23 -22.55
CA ALA A 439 99.59 71.06 -23.99
C ALA A 439 100.70 71.96 -24.54
N ARG A 440 100.86 73.18 -24.02
CA ARG A 440 101.93 74.12 -24.42
C ARG A 440 103.33 73.61 -24.10
N VAL A 441 103.51 72.83 -23.03
CA VAL A 441 104.79 72.20 -22.68
C VAL A 441 104.95 70.77 -23.23
N GLY A 442 104.04 70.35 -24.12
CA GLY A 442 104.12 69.06 -24.80
C GLY A 442 103.65 67.86 -23.98
N VAL A 443 102.94 68.08 -22.87
CA VAL A 443 102.28 67.03 -22.09
C VAL A 443 100.84 66.92 -22.55
N ASP A 444 100.46 65.76 -23.11
CA ASP A 444 99.06 65.51 -23.48
C ASP A 444 98.18 65.54 -22.22
N PRO A 445 97.21 66.47 -22.12
CA PRO A 445 96.36 66.55 -20.94
C PRO A 445 95.65 65.23 -20.64
N GLU A 446 95.21 64.48 -21.66
CA GLU A 446 94.49 63.22 -21.49
C GLU A 446 95.39 62.11 -20.94
N SER A 447 96.71 62.24 -21.11
CA SER A 447 97.70 61.29 -20.59
C SER A 447 97.98 61.44 -19.08
N VAL A 448 97.48 62.51 -18.45
CA VAL A 448 97.67 62.77 -17.02
C VAL A 448 96.76 61.89 -16.18
N HIS A 449 97.35 61.14 -15.24
CA HIS A 449 96.60 60.25 -14.34
C HIS A 449 95.50 61.03 -13.57
N PRO A 450 94.26 60.52 -13.46
CA PRO A 450 93.15 61.21 -12.80
C PRO A 450 93.45 61.71 -11.39
N ASP A 451 94.20 60.94 -10.59
CA ASP A 451 94.61 61.35 -9.24
C ASP A 451 95.65 62.51 -9.23
N ILE A 452 96.55 62.59 -10.22
CA ILE A 452 97.48 63.74 -10.38
C ILE A 452 96.68 64.97 -10.81
N ARG A 453 95.78 64.80 -11.78
CA ARG A 453 94.89 65.86 -12.25
C ARG A 453 94.01 66.40 -11.11
N SER A 454 93.38 65.53 -10.34
CA SER A 454 92.53 65.91 -9.20
C SER A 454 93.30 66.72 -8.15
N ARG A 455 94.53 66.32 -7.79
CA ARG A 455 95.36 67.05 -6.82
C ARG A 455 95.87 68.39 -7.35
N THR A 456 96.21 68.44 -8.64
CA THR A 456 96.63 69.67 -9.32
C THR A 456 95.48 70.68 -9.39
N LEU A 457 94.29 70.24 -9.81
CA LEU A 457 93.09 71.08 -9.82
C LEU A 457 92.66 71.49 -8.42
N GLY A 458 92.82 70.62 -7.42
CA GLY A 458 92.60 70.95 -6.01
C GLY A 458 93.50 72.08 -5.52
N ALA A 459 94.78 72.06 -5.85
CA ALA A 459 95.74 73.11 -5.50
C ALA A 459 95.40 74.45 -6.17
N LEU A 460 95.02 74.42 -7.45
CA LEU A 460 94.59 75.59 -8.23
C LEU A 460 93.29 76.20 -7.70
N MET A 461 92.30 75.36 -7.37
CA MET A 461 91.00 75.79 -6.87
C MET A 461 91.06 76.40 -5.47
N ARG A 462 92.01 75.97 -4.63
CA ARG A 462 92.27 76.55 -3.30
C ARG A 462 93.17 77.78 -3.33
N GLY A 463 93.72 78.14 -4.50
CA GLY A 463 94.65 79.26 -4.66
C GLY A 463 96.02 79.01 -4.00
N GLU A 464 96.38 77.75 -3.73
CA GLU A 464 97.68 77.38 -3.14
C GLU A 464 98.84 77.73 -4.09
N ARG A 465 98.55 77.73 -5.40
CA ARG A 465 99.41 78.18 -6.49
C ARG A 465 98.57 78.87 -7.56
N VAL A 466 99.15 79.88 -8.21
CA VAL A 466 98.49 80.65 -9.28
C VAL A 466 98.84 80.07 -10.67
N ASP A 467 100.00 79.44 -10.80
CA ASP A 467 100.50 78.84 -12.04
C ASP A 467 100.12 77.33 -12.14
N PRO A 468 99.39 76.91 -13.18
CA PRO A 468 99.02 75.50 -13.41
C PRO A 468 100.18 74.54 -13.56
N LEU A 469 101.30 74.95 -14.18
CA LEU A 469 102.44 74.06 -14.41
C LEU A 469 103.21 73.81 -13.12
N ASP A 470 103.39 74.85 -12.29
CA ASP A 470 104.02 74.74 -10.97
C ASP A 470 103.17 73.87 -10.02
N ALA A 471 101.84 73.98 -10.07
CA ALA A 471 100.93 73.10 -9.33
C ALA A 471 101.04 71.63 -9.80
N TYR A 472 101.19 71.40 -11.11
CA TYR A 472 101.37 70.08 -11.71
C TYR A 472 102.71 69.47 -11.32
N GLU A 473 103.82 70.20 -11.50
CA GLU A 473 105.18 69.76 -11.16
C GLU A 473 105.31 69.42 -9.68
N ARG A 474 104.70 70.19 -8.79
CA ARG A 474 104.68 69.88 -7.35
C ARG A 474 103.91 68.59 -7.06
N THR A 475 102.78 68.37 -7.74
CA THR A 475 101.97 67.16 -7.57
C THR A 475 102.74 65.92 -8.05
N VAL A 476 103.43 66.03 -9.19
CA VAL A 476 104.27 64.96 -9.74
C VAL A 476 105.54 64.75 -8.90
N GLY A 477 106.19 65.81 -8.45
CA GLY A 477 107.40 65.76 -7.61
C GLY A 477 107.15 65.17 -6.22
N ALA A 478 105.90 65.19 -5.75
CA ALA A 478 105.48 64.55 -4.50
C ALA A 478 105.11 63.06 -4.68
N MET A 479 105.34 62.44 -5.85
CA MET A 479 105.08 61.02 -6.09
C MET A 479 106.17 60.11 -5.48
N LYS A 480 105.77 59.04 -4.78
CA LYS A 480 106.69 58.05 -4.19
C LYS A 480 107.03 56.94 -5.21
N GLY A 481 108.14 57.09 -5.94
CA GLY A 481 108.87 56.03 -6.67
C GLY A 481 108.18 55.42 -7.92
N PRO A 482 108.91 54.65 -8.77
CA PRO A 482 108.35 53.97 -9.94
C PRO A 482 107.63 52.65 -9.60
N LEU A 483 106.70 52.28 -10.49
CA LEU A 483 105.54 51.40 -10.28
C LEU A 483 105.88 49.89 -10.28
N GLN A 484 105.36 49.10 -9.34
CA GLN A 484 105.43 47.62 -9.37
C GLN A 484 104.18 47.00 -10.04
N PRO A 485 104.32 45.92 -10.85
CA PRO A 485 103.20 45.35 -11.61
C PRO A 485 102.27 44.46 -10.75
N TYR A 486 100.96 44.52 -11.04
CA TYR A 486 99.93 43.58 -10.55
C TYR A 486 99.05 43.09 -11.71
N SER A 487 98.72 41.79 -11.71
CA SER A 487 97.87 41.10 -12.69
C SER A 487 96.37 41.25 -12.39
N ARG A 488 95.54 41.48 -13.42
CA ARG A 488 94.06 41.34 -13.36
C ARG A 488 93.56 40.39 -14.45
N PHE A 489 92.54 39.61 -14.10
CA PHE A 489 91.79 38.72 -14.99
C PHE A 489 90.71 39.50 -15.75
N THR A 490 90.51 39.23 -17.05
CA THR A 490 89.37 39.70 -17.84
C THR A 490 88.29 38.61 -17.89
N THR A 491 87.02 39.00 -17.81
CA THR A 491 85.87 38.07 -17.95
C THR A 491 85.36 38.08 -19.39
N VAL A 492 85.25 36.90 -20.00
CA VAL A 492 84.66 36.68 -21.33
C VAL A 492 83.27 36.05 -21.14
N THR A 493 82.24 36.62 -21.78
CA THR A 493 80.89 36.04 -21.82
C THR A 493 80.77 35.01 -22.95
N GLU A 494 80.62 33.74 -22.58
CA GLU A 494 80.43 32.62 -23.51
C GLU A 494 79.04 31.99 -23.28
N GLN A 495 78.31 31.65 -24.35
CA GLN A 495 77.06 30.88 -24.22
C GLN A 495 77.39 29.40 -24.17
N ILE A 496 77.19 28.77 -23.02
CA ILE A 496 77.46 27.34 -22.81
C ILE A 496 76.12 26.60 -22.74
N PRO A 497 75.95 25.46 -23.42
CA PRO A 497 74.79 24.61 -23.23
C PRO A 497 74.80 24.03 -21.80
N VAL A 498 73.79 24.38 -21.01
CA VAL A 498 73.53 23.82 -19.69
C VAL A 498 72.22 23.05 -19.75
N VAL A 499 72.24 21.79 -19.34
CA VAL A 499 71.02 20.98 -19.24
C VAL A 499 70.28 21.39 -17.96
N ARG A 500 69.06 21.91 -18.11
CA ARG A 500 68.12 22.06 -16.99
C ARG A 500 67.35 20.75 -16.88
N PHE A 501 67.42 20.10 -15.73
CA PHE A 501 66.60 18.92 -15.45
C PHE A 501 65.26 19.34 -14.87
N GLY A 502 64.22 18.61 -15.25
CA GLY A 502 62.86 18.72 -14.72
C GLY A 502 62.18 17.36 -14.77
N GLN A 503 60.91 17.34 -14.37
CA GLN A 503 60.14 16.10 -14.33
C GLN A 503 59.66 15.69 -15.73
N ILE A 504 59.39 16.67 -16.60
CA ILE A 504 58.84 16.45 -17.94
C ILE A 504 59.33 17.51 -18.92
N ASP A 505 59.38 17.18 -20.22
CA ASP A 505 59.64 18.16 -21.29
C ASP A 505 58.30 18.76 -21.81
N PRO A 506 57.99 20.02 -21.47
CA PRO A 506 56.76 20.70 -21.90
C PRO A 506 56.80 21.18 -23.37
N ARG A 507 57.95 21.17 -24.05
CA ARG A 507 58.09 21.77 -25.40
C ARG A 507 57.12 21.20 -26.44
N PRO A 508 56.90 19.87 -26.53
CA PRO A 508 55.95 19.34 -27.50
C PRO A 508 54.50 19.78 -27.21
N ALA A 509 54.15 19.99 -25.93
CA ALA A 509 52.86 20.53 -25.57
C ALA A 509 52.73 22.01 -25.96
N LEU A 510 53.77 22.83 -25.69
CA LEU A 510 53.84 24.23 -26.11
C LEU A 510 53.69 24.39 -27.64
N ASP A 511 54.36 23.53 -28.41
CA ASP A 511 54.27 23.51 -29.87
C ASP A 511 52.84 23.19 -30.32
N ALA A 512 52.20 22.18 -29.73
CA ALA A 512 50.81 21.83 -30.03
C ALA A 512 49.81 22.94 -29.67
N ILE A 513 50.00 23.63 -28.53
CA ILE A 513 49.18 24.81 -28.18
C ILE A 513 49.41 25.92 -29.21
N GLY A 514 50.68 26.17 -29.57
CA GLY A 514 51.07 27.21 -30.52
C GLY A 514 50.49 26.98 -31.92
N GLU A 515 50.53 25.75 -32.43
CA GLU A 515 49.92 25.37 -33.71
C GLU A 515 48.41 25.57 -33.71
N GLN A 516 47.72 25.07 -32.67
CA GLN A 516 46.27 25.22 -32.57
C GLN A 516 45.86 26.71 -32.39
N ALA A 517 46.64 27.49 -31.63
CA ALA A 517 46.37 28.90 -31.38
C ALA A 517 46.49 29.80 -32.63
N ARG A 518 47.26 29.37 -33.65
CA ARG A 518 47.37 30.11 -34.94
C ARG A 518 46.05 30.18 -35.70
N THR A 519 45.21 29.14 -35.56
CA THR A 519 43.95 29.02 -36.29
C THR A 519 42.72 29.25 -35.39
N ALA A 520 42.86 29.07 -34.07
CA ALA A 520 41.81 29.30 -33.10
C ALA A 520 41.35 30.77 -33.05
N LYS A 521 40.04 30.96 -32.88
CA LYS A 521 39.40 32.28 -32.72
C LYS A 521 38.52 32.30 -31.46
N GLY A 522 38.20 33.51 -30.99
CA GLY A 522 37.28 33.73 -29.88
C GLY A 522 37.61 32.92 -28.63
N ASP A 523 36.61 32.24 -28.09
CA ASP A 523 36.71 31.51 -26.81
C ASP A 523 37.73 30.36 -26.83
N VAL A 524 37.92 29.69 -27.98
CA VAL A 524 38.95 28.65 -28.13
C VAL A 524 40.34 29.25 -27.96
N ARG A 525 40.62 30.40 -28.60
CA ARG A 525 41.91 31.09 -28.48
C ARG A 525 42.15 31.58 -27.05
N SER A 526 41.12 32.09 -26.39
CA SER A 526 41.21 32.48 -24.98
C SER A 526 41.50 31.29 -24.07
N ALA A 527 40.82 30.15 -24.27
CA ALA A 527 41.07 28.93 -23.51
C ALA A 527 42.50 28.39 -23.71
N LEU A 528 42.99 28.34 -24.95
CA LEU A 528 44.36 27.93 -25.27
C LEU A 528 45.40 28.89 -24.70
N GLY A 529 45.15 30.21 -24.77
CA GLY A 529 46.03 31.22 -24.17
C GLY A 529 46.08 31.14 -22.64
N ASN A 530 45.01 30.69 -21.99
CA ASN A 530 45.01 30.44 -20.55
C ASN A 530 45.80 29.18 -20.20
N ALA A 531 45.61 28.08 -20.95
CA ALA A 531 46.37 26.84 -20.76
C ALA A 531 47.87 27.05 -21.05
N LEU A 532 48.21 27.88 -22.03
CA LEU A 532 49.58 28.27 -22.33
C LEU A 532 50.26 28.94 -21.14
N ARG A 533 49.56 29.83 -20.42
CA ARG A 533 50.11 30.52 -19.25
C ARG A 533 50.42 29.58 -18.09
N ASP A 534 49.69 28.47 -17.96
CA ASP A 534 49.94 27.46 -16.92
C ASP A 534 51.19 26.62 -17.21
N LEU A 535 51.75 26.68 -18.42
CA LEU A 535 53.01 26.01 -18.79
C LEU A 535 54.26 26.88 -18.55
N PHE A 536 54.09 28.05 -17.94
CA PHE A 536 55.18 28.94 -17.55
C PHE A 536 55.13 29.23 -16.06
N GLU A 537 56.31 29.27 -15.44
CA GLU A 537 56.48 29.73 -14.07
C GLU A 537 56.22 31.25 -13.96
N PRO A 538 55.96 31.79 -12.76
CA PRO A 538 55.79 33.24 -12.55
C PRO A 538 56.96 34.10 -13.05
N GLY A 539 58.17 33.52 -13.14
CA GLY A 539 59.37 34.16 -13.69
C GLY A 539 59.44 34.19 -15.22
N GLY A 540 58.45 33.61 -15.92
CA GLY A 540 58.41 33.50 -17.38
C GLY A 540 59.27 32.36 -17.95
N GLU A 541 59.93 31.58 -17.10
CA GLU A 541 60.59 30.33 -17.53
C GLU A 541 59.55 29.24 -17.81
N VAL A 542 59.92 28.27 -18.65
CA VAL A 542 59.05 27.14 -18.95
C VAL A 542 58.96 26.24 -17.71
N ASP A 543 57.74 25.88 -17.33
CA ASP A 543 57.47 24.98 -16.21
C ASP A 543 57.69 23.53 -16.64
N MET A 544 58.72 22.89 -16.09
CA MET A 544 59.08 21.50 -16.35
C MET A 544 58.56 20.54 -15.27
N SER A 545 57.64 21.00 -14.42
CA SER A 545 56.97 20.17 -13.42
C SER A 545 55.74 19.47 -14.01
N ILE A 546 55.42 18.31 -13.45
CA ILE A 546 54.17 17.59 -13.77
C ILE A 546 52.95 18.41 -13.35
N ASP A 547 53.08 19.22 -12.31
CA ASP A 547 51.99 20.04 -11.75
C ASP A 547 51.54 21.14 -12.72
N GLY A 548 52.49 21.83 -13.39
CA GLY A 548 52.19 22.81 -14.44
C GLY A 548 51.39 22.21 -15.60
N LEU A 549 51.81 21.04 -16.10
CA LEU A 549 51.09 20.34 -17.17
C LEU A 549 49.71 19.82 -16.72
N LEU A 550 49.58 19.34 -15.48
CA LEU A 550 48.30 18.90 -14.92
C LEU A 550 47.32 20.07 -14.78
N HIS A 551 47.76 21.25 -14.31
CA HIS A 551 46.91 22.44 -14.25
C HIS A 551 46.45 22.89 -15.63
N ALA A 552 47.35 22.91 -16.63
CA ALA A 552 47.00 23.24 -18.01
C ALA A 552 45.94 22.26 -18.56
N ARG A 553 46.11 20.96 -18.29
CA ARG A 553 45.15 19.91 -18.65
C ARG A 553 43.80 20.10 -17.98
N GLU A 554 43.77 20.29 -16.65
CA GLU A 554 42.54 20.48 -15.87
C GLU A 554 41.72 21.69 -16.37
N ARG A 555 42.41 22.78 -16.74
CA ARG A 555 41.77 23.96 -17.33
C ARG A 555 41.12 23.65 -18.67
N LEU A 556 41.79 22.87 -19.53
CA LEU A 556 41.21 22.44 -20.81
C LEU A 556 40.03 21.49 -20.59
N ASP A 557 40.12 20.54 -19.67
CA ASP A 557 39.02 19.63 -19.33
C ASP A 557 37.78 20.39 -18.81
N PHE A 558 37.96 21.46 -18.03
CA PHE A 558 36.87 22.34 -17.63
C PHE A 558 36.21 23.02 -18.84
N GLN A 559 37.01 23.57 -19.76
CA GLN A 559 36.49 24.24 -20.95
C GLN A 559 35.81 23.27 -21.93
N ILE A 560 36.31 22.04 -22.04
CA ILE A 560 35.70 20.97 -22.84
C ILE A 560 34.33 20.59 -22.26
N ARG A 561 34.22 20.36 -20.94
CA ARG A 561 32.94 20.04 -20.30
C ARG A 561 31.91 21.16 -20.49
N SER A 562 32.30 22.41 -20.26
CA SER A 562 31.43 23.56 -20.49
C SER A 562 30.98 23.64 -21.95
N ALA A 563 31.86 23.33 -22.92
CA ALA A 563 31.50 23.30 -24.33
C ALA A 563 30.54 22.15 -24.69
N GLN A 564 30.66 20.98 -24.05
CA GLN A 564 29.72 19.86 -24.20
C GLN A 564 28.32 20.20 -23.69
N GLU A 565 28.23 20.89 -22.56
CA GLU A 565 26.95 21.31 -21.97
C GLU A 565 26.17 22.27 -22.88
N VAL A 566 26.87 23.15 -23.60
CA VAL A 566 26.25 24.07 -24.58
C VAL A 566 26.19 23.53 -26.01
N GLY A 567 26.67 22.30 -26.24
CA GLY A 567 26.63 21.65 -27.56
C GLY A 567 27.63 22.18 -28.60
N ASP A 568 28.70 22.88 -28.20
CA ASP A 568 29.71 23.41 -29.11
C ASP A 568 30.75 22.34 -29.51
N ALA A 569 30.38 21.53 -30.51
CA ALA A 569 31.21 20.45 -31.01
C ALA A 569 32.56 20.93 -31.58
N THR A 570 32.64 22.17 -32.09
CA THR A 570 33.88 22.71 -32.66
C THR A 570 34.89 23.02 -31.56
N LYS A 571 34.44 23.72 -30.51
CA LYS A 571 35.27 24.00 -29.32
C LYS A 571 35.70 22.72 -28.63
N VAL A 572 34.81 21.73 -28.48
CA VAL A 572 35.16 20.42 -27.91
C VAL A 572 36.27 19.76 -28.73
N ARG A 573 36.11 19.65 -30.05
CA ARG A 573 37.10 19.03 -30.94
C ARG A 573 38.46 19.73 -30.83
N ASP A 574 38.48 21.05 -30.96
CA ASP A 574 39.71 21.84 -31.05
C ASP A 574 40.48 21.83 -29.73
N LEU A 575 39.81 21.92 -28.58
CA LEU A 575 40.45 21.82 -27.27
C LEU A 575 40.92 20.39 -26.95
N THR A 576 40.20 19.37 -27.43
CA THR A 576 40.57 17.96 -27.25
C THR A 576 41.90 17.64 -27.93
N ILE A 577 42.20 18.24 -29.09
CA ILE A 577 43.49 18.06 -29.79
C ILE A 577 44.66 18.49 -28.89
N THR A 578 44.60 19.70 -28.33
CA THR A 578 45.64 20.22 -27.45
C THR A 578 45.74 19.44 -26.14
N ARG A 579 44.58 19.06 -25.57
CA ARG A 579 44.51 18.22 -24.37
C ARG A 579 45.16 16.84 -24.59
N ASN A 580 44.99 16.23 -25.77
CA ASN A 580 45.64 14.96 -26.10
C ASN A 580 47.16 15.09 -26.23
N ALA A 581 47.67 16.23 -26.71
CA ALA A 581 49.11 16.49 -26.75
C ALA A 581 49.71 16.59 -25.33
N LEU A 582 49.02 17.27 -24.40
CA LEU A 582 49.40 17.32 -22.98
C LEU A 582 49.36 15.93 -22.33
N ASP A 583 48.29 15.16 -22.56
CA ASP A 583 48.19 13.77 -22.09
C ASP A 583 49.33 12.89 -22.62
N GLY A 584 49.74 13.09 -23.87
CA GLY A 584 50.86 12.37 -24.49
C GLY A 584 52.18 12.63 -23.77
N GLN A 585 52.44 13.89 -23.39
CA GLN A 585 53.63 14.23 -22.62
C GLN A 585 53.55 13.66 -21.19
N LEU A 586 52.41 13.87 -20.52
CA LEU A 586 52.18 13.39 -19.15
C LEU A 586 52.37 11.87 -19.05
N LYS A 587 51.90 11.09 -20.04
CA LYS A 587 52.09 9.63 -20.10
C LYS A 587 53.53 9.19 -20.38
N GLY A 588 54.41 10.10 -20.80
CA GLY A 588 55.86 9.86 -20.88
C GLY A 588 56.50 9.64 -19.50
N VAL A 589 55.84 10.09 -18.43
CA VAL A 589 56.24 9.86 -17.04
C VAL A 589 55.60 8.56 -16.52
N PRO A 590 56.37 7.53 -16.15
CA PRO A 590 55.85 6.25 -15.68
C PRO A 590 54.88 6.35 -14.50
N GLU A 591 55.15 7.26 -13.56
CA GLU A 591 54.34 7.50 -12.37
C GLU A 591 52.96 8.06 -12.74
N VAL A 592 52.89 8.98 -13.71
CA VAL A 592 51.63 9.54 -14.22
C VAL A 592 50.86 8.49 -15.02
N ALA A 593 51.53 7.71 -15.86
CA ALA A 593 50.89 6.63 -16.61
C ALA A 593 50.27 5.56 -15.68
N THR A 594 50.96 5.25 -14.57
CA THR A 594 50.44 4.36 -13.52
C THR A 594 49.23 4.98 -12.81
N ALA A 595 49.31 6.27 -12.47
CA ALA A 595 48.19 7.00 -11.85
C ALA A 595 46.94 7.00 -12.75
N ASP A 596 47.10 7.25 -14.05
CA ASP A 596 46.01 7.20 -15.04
C ASP A 596 45.40 5.79 -15.14
N ALA A 597 46.24 4.73 -15.16
CA ALA A 597 45.77 3.34 -15.22
C ALA A 597 44.99 2.93 -13.96
N ASN A 598 45.46 3.34 -12.78
CA ASN A 598 44.78 3.12 -11.51
C ASN A 598 43.47 3.91 -11.45
N PHE A 599 43.48 5.17 -11.89
CA PHE A 599 42.28 6.00 -11.96
C PHE A 599 41.22 5.37 -12.86
N ALA A 600 41.61 4.91 -14.07
CA ALA A 600 40.71 4.22 -14.99
C ALA A 600 40.14 2.92 -14.38
N THR A 601 40.97 2.15 -13.70
CA THR A 601 40.54 0.92 -13.01
C THR A 601 39.53 1.22 -11.90
N ASN A 602 39.78 2.26 -11.10
CA ASN A 602 38.90 2.70 -10.01
C ASN A 602 37.65 3.44 -10.51
N SER A 603 37.61 3.88 -11.78
CA SER A 603 36.43 4.43 -12.44
C SER A 603 35.44 3.36 -12.89
N ARG A 604 35.88 2.13 -13.21
CA ARG A 604 34.98 1.05 -13.70
C ARG A 604 33.80 0.75 -12.76
N PRO A 605 33.98 0.64 -11.43
CA PRO A 605 32.86 0.41 -10.52
C PRO A 605 31.83 1.55 -10.47
N LEU A 606 32.15 2.73 -10.98
CA LEU A 606 31.24 3.87 -11.05
C LEU A 606 30.44 3.94 -12.34
N GLU A 607 30.84 3.21 -13.39
CA GLU A 607 30.14 3.20 -14.69
C GLU A 607 28.61 3.01 -14.55
N PRO A 608 28.09 2.07 -13.73
CA PRO A 608 26.64 1.90 -13.54
C PRO A 608 25.94 3.14 -12.99
N PHE A 609 26.64 4.00 -12.26
CA PHE A 609 26.10 5.20 -11.60
C PHE A 609 26.28 6.49 -12.41
N THR A 610 26.81 6.38 -13.64
CA THR A 610 27.12 7.54 -14.48
C THR A 610 26.32 7.54 -15.78
N GLY A 611 26.20 8.70 -16.44
CA GLY A 611 25.50 8.80 -17.71
C GLY A 611 23.99 8.52 -17.61
N ASN A 612 23.41 7.95 -18.66
CA ASN A 612 21.98 7.66 -18.78
C ASN A 612 21.62 6.19 -18.45
N THR A 613 22.37 5.57 -17.55
CA THR A 613 22.06 4.23 -17.02
C THR A 613 20.89 4.30 -16.03
N PRO A 614 20.22 3.17 -15.73
CA PRO A 614 19.19 3.11 -14.70
C PRO A 614 19.64 3.66 -13.34
N LEU A 615 20.80 3.23 -12.83
CA LEU A 615 21.29 3.69 -11.53
C LEU A 615 21.81 5.12 -11.59
N GLY A 616 22.42 5.51 -12.72
CA GLY A 616 22.86 6.88 -12.97
C GLY A 616 21.72 7.90 -12.93
N ARG A 617 20.53 7.56 -13.46
CA ARG A 617 19.34 8.40 -13.30
C ARG A 617 18.88 8.51 -11.85
N ILE A 618 18.91 7.41 -11.10
CA ILE A 618 18.46 7.37 -9.70
C ILE A 618 19.35 8.21 -8.79
N VAL A 619 20.67 8.16 -8.98
CA VAL A 619 21.64 8.87 -8.10
C VAL A 619 21.98 10.29 -8.57
N ARG A 620 21.44 10.73 -9.71
CA ARG A 620 21.72 12.05 -10.28
C ARG A 620 21.17 13.16 -9.40
N GLN A 621 21.99 14.16 -9.16
CA GLN A 621 21.60 15.43 -8.55
C GLN A 621 21.57 16.53 -9.61
N ASP A 622 20.65 17.46 -9.46
CA ASP A 622 20.64 18.71 -10.19
C ASP A 622 21.79 19.59 -9.71
N SER A 623 22.63 20.05 -10.65
CA SER A 623 23.81 20.87 -10.38
C SER A 623 23.49 22.24 -9.77
N LEU A 624 22.30 22.78 -10.02
CA LEU A 624 21.89 24.09 -9.49
C LEU A 624 21.27 23.99 -8.10
N SER A 625 20.41 22.99 -7.89
CA SER A 625 19.64 22.86 -6.64
C SER A 625 20.24 21.90 -5.63
N GLY A 626 21.17 21.03 -6.04
CA GLY A 626 21.72 19.94 -5.22
C GLY A 626 20.70 18.86 -4.87
N ARG A 627 19.46 18.97 -5.34
CA ARG A 627 18.38 18.01 -5.10
C ARG A 627 18.52 16.82 -6.05
N MET A 628 17.92 15.69 -5.67
CA MET A 628 17.84 14.54 -6.56
C MET A 628 17.02 14.93 -7.80
N ALA A 629 17.56 14.63 -8.98
CA ALA A 629 16.90 14.91 -10.26
C ALA A 629 15.70 13.97 -10.50
N THR A 630 15.76 12.76 -9.95
CA THR A 630 14.70 11.76 -10.02
C THR A 630 13.90 11.77 -8.72
N PRO A 631 12.59 12.07 -8.74
CA PRO A 631 11.71 11.96 -7.58
C PRO A 631 11.67 10.53 -7.04
N THR A 632 11.49 10.37 -5.73
CA THR A 632 11.55 9.07 -5.05
C THR A 632 10.49 8.11 -5.58
N GLU A 633 9.28 8.58 -5.84
CA GLU A 633 8.19 7.79 -6.44
C GLU A 633 8.49 7.27 -7.86
N GLN A 634 9.42 7.90 -8.59
CA GLN A 634 9.80 7.45 -9.93
C GLN A 634 10.96 6.45 -9.92
N VAL A 635 11.69 6.33 -8.81
CA VAL A 635 12.87 5.45 -8.70
C VAL A 635 12.56 4.00 -9.09
N PRO A 636 11.49 3.34 -8.58
CA PRO A 636 11.19 1.97 -8.97
C PRO A 636 10.80 1.81 -10.45
N THR A 637 10.38 2.87 -11.13
CA THR A 637 10.08 2.81 -12.58
C THR A 637 11.34 2.72 -13.43
N HIS A 638 12.43 3.35 -12.99
CA HIS A 638 13.73 3.26 -13.67
C HIS A 638 14.40 1.89 -13.52
N LEU A 639 13.94 1.07 -12.57
CA LEU A 639 14.41 -0.29 -12.34
C LEU A 639 13.58 -1.37 -13.06
N GLN A 640 12.58 -0.96 -13.85
CA GLN A 640 11.74 -1.89 -14.60
C GLN A 640 12.52 -2.56 -15.73
N GLY A 641 12.28 -3.87 -15.89
CA GLY A 641 12.90 -4.71 -16.91
C GLY A 641 14.11 -5.50 -16.41
N ALA A 642 14.31 -6.69 -16.96
CA ALA A 642 15.30 -7.65 -16.48
C ALA A 642 16.77 -7.15 -16.52
N SER A 643 17.13 -6.25 -17.44
CA SER A 643 18.47 -5.66 -17.48
C SER A 643 18.72 -4.70 -16.33
N ALA A 644 17.82 -3.72 -16.14
CA ALA A 644 17.90 -2.73 -15.07
C ALA A 644 17.82 -3.39 -13.68
N THR A 645 16.96 -4.40 -13.53
CA THR A 645 16.87 -5.18 -12.28
C THR A 645 18.18 -5.90 -11.97
N ARG A 646 18.81 -6.58 -12.95
CA ARG A 646 20.08 -7.28 -12.73
C ARG A 646 21.21 -6.32 -12.37
N GLU A 647 21.32 -5.20 -13.08
CA GLU A 647 22.31 -4.15 -12.80
C GLU A 647 22.12 -3.56 -11.39
N PHE A 648 20.87 -3.30 -11.00
CA PHE A 648 20.52 -2.88 -9.66
C PHE A 648 20.91 -3.91 -8.61
N LEU A 649 20.48 -5.17 -8.74
CA LEU A 649 20.73 -6.20 -7.73
C LEU A 649 22.22 -6.50 -7.54
N ALA A 650 23.04 -6.30 -8.58
CA ALA A 650 24.50 -6.41 -8.51
C ALA A 650 25.16 -5.28 -7.68
N ASN A 651 24.50 -4.13 -7.55
CA ASN A 651 25.03 -2.94 -6.89
C ASN A 651 24.25 -2.53 -5.61
N ALA A 652 23.10 -3.15 -5.36
CA ALA A 652 22.21 -2.81 -4.25
C ALA A 652 22.73 -3.32 -2.91
N THR A 653 22.51 -2.52 -1.86
CA THR A 653 22.63 -2.95 -0.47
C THR A 653 21.52 -3.96 -0.12
N PRO A 654 21.65 -4.74 0.98
CA PRO A 654 20.58 -5.62 1.43
C PRO A 654 19.24 -4.88 1.68
N ALA A 655 19.30 -3.66 2.22
CA ALA A 655 18.12 -2.84 2.49
C ALA A 655 17.46 -2.33 1.19
N ALA A 656 18.24 -1.83 0.23
CA ALA A 656 17.72 -1.45 -1.08
C ALA A 656 17.11 -2.64 -1.84
N ARG A 657 17.74 -3.82 -1.75
CA ARG A 657 17.21 -5.06 -2.34
C ARG A 657 15.85 -5.43 -1.72
N GLN A 658 15.75 -5.43 -0.39
CA GLN A 658 14.50 -5.74 0.30
C GLN A 658 13.39 -4.74 -0.05
N ALA A 659 13.72 -3.45 -0.14
CA ALA A 659 12.77 -2.42 -0.55
C ALA A 659 12.28 -2.62 -1.99
N TYR A 660 13.20 -2.93 -2.92
CA TYR A 660 12.85 -3.24 -4.30
C TYR A 660 11.95 -4.48 -4.40
N GLU A 661 12.32 -5.57 -3.74
CA GLU A 661 11.55 -6.82 -3.74
C GLU A 661 10.15 -6.63 -3.12
N GLY A 662 10.04 -5.89 -2.02
CA GLY A 662 8.76 -5.57 -1.39
C GLY A 662 7.86 -4.71 -2.29
N ASN A 663 8.42 -3.73 -3.00
CA ASN A 663 7.69 -2.93 -3.97
C ASN A 663 7.24 -3.76 -5.17
N LEU A 664 8.13 -4.58 -5.73
CA LEU A 664 7.81 -5.49 -6.84
C LEU A 664 6.67 -6.43 -6.46
N ALA A 665 6.74 -7.06 -5.29
CA ALA A 665 5.68 -7.93 -4.80
C ALA A 665 4.35 -7.18 -4.62
N THR A 666 4.40 -5.95 -4.09
CA THR A 666 3.22 -5.09 -3.93
C THR A 666 2.57 -4.78 -5.27
N ARG A 667 3.34 -4.28 -6.25
CA ARG A 667 2.84 -3.97 -7.60
C ARG A 667 2.21 -5.19 -8.29
N LEU A 668 2.82 -6.37 -8.15
CA LEU A 668 2.30 -7.60 -8.72
C LEU A 668 1.00 -8.04 -8.04
N MET A 669 0.91 -7.96 -6.70
CA MET A 669 -0.35 -8.22 -5.98
C MET A 669 -1.45 -7.21 -6.36
N ASP A 670 -1.10 -5.93 -6.50
CA ASP A 670 -2.02 -4.87 -6.90
C ASP A 670 -2.58 -5.14 -8.30
N SER A 671 -1.73 -5.54 -9.25
CA SER A 671 -2.14 -5.90 -10.61
C SER A 671 -3.07 -7.12 -10.67
N ALA A 672 -2.99 -8.00 -9.68
CA ALA A 672 -3.80 -9.22 -9.55
C ALA A 672 -5.08 -9.02 -8.72
N THR A 673 -5.31 -7.80 -8.20
CA THR A 673 -6.45 -7.46 -7.36
C THR A 673 -7.64 -7.06 -8.24
N ASP A 674 -8.81 -7.67 -8.00
CA ASP A 674 -10.04 -7.36 -8.72
C ASP A 674 -10.69 -6.04 -8.27
N ALA A 675 -11.76 -5.61 -8.95
CA ALA A 675 -12.50 -4.39 -8.61
C ALA A 675 -13.13 -4.40 -7.20
N ARG A 676 -13.21 -5.56 -6.55
CA ARG A 676 -13.72 -5.74 -5.18
C ARG A 676 -12.59 -5.76 -4.15
N GLY A 677 -11.34 -5.56 -4.56
CA GLY A 677 -10.17 -5.57 -3.68
C GLY A 677 -9.64 -6.97 -3.35
N ASN A 678 -10.11 -8.02 -4.03
CA ASN A 678 -9.68 -9.39 -3.79
C ASN A 678 -8.59 -9.81 -4.77
N ILE A 679 -7.52 -10.41 -4.25
CA ILE A 679 -6.48 -11.02 -5.07
C ILE A 679 -7.04 -12.31 -5.69
N THR A 680 -6.85 -12.47 -6.99
CA THR A 680 -7.24 -13.69 -7.73
C THR A 680 -6.01 -14.56 -8.00
N ALA A 681 -6.16 -15.88 -7.88
CA ALA A 681 -5.06 -16.81 -8.18
C ALA A 681 -4.64 -16.73 -9.65
N GLU A 682 -5.62 -16.65 -10.57
CA GLU A 682 -5.37 -16.53 -12.01
C GLU A 682 -4.67 -15.21 -12.37
N GLY A 683 -5.15 -14.08 -11.84
CA GLY A 683 -4.53 -12.78 -12.05
C GLY A 683 -3.09 -12.75 -11.53
N LEU A 684 -2.83 -13.35 -10.37
CA LEU A 684 -1.48 -13.40 -9.80
C LEU A 684 -0.55 -14.32 -10.61
N MET A 685 -1.02 -15.49 -11.04
CA MET A 685 -0.25 -16.38 -11.92
C MET A 685 0.02 -15.74 -13.29
N LYS A 686 -0.93 -14.97 -13.82
CA LYS A 686 -0.73 -14.19 -15.04
C LYS A 686 0.36 -13.14 -14.84
N ALA A 687 0.29 -12.35 -13.76
CA ALA A 687 1.30 -11.35 -13.43
C ALA A 687 2.71 -11.99 -13.23
N ILE A 688 2.80 -13.13 -12.55
CA ILE A 688 4.05 -13.88 -12.39
C ILE A 688 4.64 -14.29 -13.75
N ARG A 689 3.80 -14.74 -14.70
CA ARG A 689 4.25 -15.12 -16.04
C ARG A 689 4.68 -13.91 -16.87
N GLU A 690 3.90 -12.83 -16.85
CA GLU A 690 4.17 -11.61 -17.60
C GLU A 690 5.46 -10.90 -17.14
N HIS A 691 5.82 -11.05 -15.87
CA HIS A 691 7.04 -10.50 -15.27
C HIS A 691 8.10 -11.57 -14.96
N GLY A 692 8.06 -12.71 -15.66
CA GLY A 692 8.96 -13.84 -15.40
C GLY A 692 10.44 -13.46 -15.50
N ASP A 693 10.80 -12.62 -16.47
CA ASP A 693 12.17 -12.15 -16.71
C ASP A 693 12.74 -11.33 -15.54
N VAL A 694 11.92 -10.47 -14.92
CA VAL A 694 12.27 -9.70 -13.72
C VAL A 694 12.30 -10.62 -12.49
N LEU A 695 11.33 -11.52 -12.38
CA LEU A 695 11.21 -12.44 -11.25
C LEU A 695 12.29 -13.53 -11.23
N ASP A 696 12.89 -13.87 -12.37
CA ASP A 696 14.06 -14.75 -12.43
C ASP A 696 15.29 -14.11 -11.75
N ALA A 697 15.37 -12.78 -11.70
CA ALA A 697 16.39 -12.07 -10.94
C ALA A 697 16.05 -11.96 -9.43
N ALA A 698 14.79 -12.20 -9.04
CA ALA A 698 14.30 -12.13 -7.66
C ALA A 698 13.47 -13.37 -7.29
N PRO A 699 14.07 -14.58 -7.25
CA PRO A 699 13.35 -15.84 -7.08
C PRO A 699 12.56 -15.91 -5.77
N GLY A 700 13.06 -15.30 -4.69
CA GLY A 700 12.33 -15.24 -3.42
C GLY A 700 11.02 -14.45 -3.49
N VAL A 701 10.88 -13.48 -4.40
CA VAL A 701 9.59 -12.81 -4.65
C VAL A 701 8.65 -13.74 -5.42
N ARG A 702 9.17 -14.41 -6.46
CA ARG A 702 8.43 -15.37 -7.27
C ARG A 702 7.80 -16.46 -6.41
N ASP A 703 8.58 -17.08 -5.53
CA ASP A 703 8.14 -18.17 -4.67
C ASP A 703 7.03 -17.72 -3.72
N ARG A 704 7.21 -16.57 -3.06
CA ARG A 704 6.21 -16.01 -2.15
C ARG A 704 4.89 -15.66 -2.85
N LEU A 705 4.95 -15.10 -4.06
CA LEU A 705 3.75 -14.82 -4.85
C LEU A 705 3.08 -16.10 -5.35
N ALA A 706 3.86 -17.12 -5.73
CA ALA A 706 3.35 -18.43 -6.10
C ALA A 706 2.65 -19.11 -4.92
N ASP A 707 3.17 -18.96 -3.70
CA ASP A 707 2.53 -19.43 -2.47
C ASP A 707 1.18 -18.76 -2.22
N VAL A 708 1.10 -17.44 -2.42
CA VAL A 708 -0.17 -16.70 -2.33
C VAL A 708 -1.16 -17.19 -3.40
N ALA A 709 -0.70 -17.40 -4.64
CA ALA A 709 -1.56 -17.89 -5.71
C ALA A 709 -2.12 -19.28 -5.39
N ARG A 710 -1.27 -20.21 -4.93
CA ARG A 710 -1.67 -21.56 -4.51
C ARG A 710 -2.65 -21.54 -3.34
N ALA A 711 -2.37 -20.74 -2.32
CA ALA A 711 -3.26 -20.60 -1.17
C ALA A 711 -4.62 -19.99 -1.55
N ARG A 712 -4.62 -19.03 -2.50
CA ARG A 712 -5.85 -18.41 -3.00
C ARG A 712 -6.70 -19.39 -3.82
N ASP A 713 -6.05 -20.24 -4.62
CA ASP A 713 -6.70 -21.29 -5.41
C ASP A 713 -7.33 -22.36 -4.51
N ALA A 714 -6.61 -22.80 -3.47
CA ALA A 714 -7.16 -23.68 -2.45
C ALA A 714 -8.38 -23.06 -1.74
N LEU A 715 -8.30 -21.76 -1.40
CA LEU A 715 -9.41 -21.04 -0.78
C LEU A 715 -10.63 -20.91 -1.72
N ALA A 716 -10.44 -20.93 -3.05
CA ALA A 716 -11.55 -20.87 -3.99
C ALA A 716 -12.50 -22.08 -3.89
N LEU A 717 -12.06 -23.20 -3.31
CA LEU A 717 -12.93 -24.33 -2.96
C LEU A 717 -13.80 -24.00 -1.76
N VAL A 718 -13.23 -23.37 -0.72
CA VAL A 718 -13.98 -22.89 0.46
C VAL A 718 -15.01 -21.84 0.06
N ASP A 719 -14.67 -20.95 -0.88
CA ASP A 719 -15.59 -19.92 -1.41
C ASP A 719 -16.87 -20.53 -2.03
N LYS A 720 -16.82 -21.78 -2.52
CA LYS A 720 -17.98 -22.49 -3.10
C LYS A 720 -18.88 -23.17 -2.06
N THR A 721 -18.40 -23.35 -0.84
CA THR A 721 -19.17 -23.95 0.27
C THR A 721 -20.27 -23.00 0.76
N PRO A 722 -21.25 -23.49 1.56
CA PRO A 722 -22.23 -22.62 2.20
C PRO A 722 -21.60 -21.46 2.98
N LEU A 723 -20.50 -21.70 3.70
CA LEU A 723 -19.77 -20.65 4.43
C LEU A 723 -19.20 -19.59 3.49
N GLY A 724 -18.56 -20.03 2.39
CA GLY A 724 -18.06 -19.18 1.32
C GLY A 724 -19.13 -18.29 0.69
N LYS A 725 -20.29 -18.88 0.38
CA LYS A 725 -21.43 -18.17 -0.19
C LYS A 725 -22.01 -17.12 0.76
N VAL A 726 -22.06 -17.39 2.08
CA VAL A 726 -22.47 -16.38 3.08
C VAL A 726 -21.44 -15.25 3.15
N ALA A 727 -20.15 -15.53 3.09
CA ALA A 727 -19.09 -14.50 3.11
C ALA A 727 -19.07 -13.61 1.85
N ALA A 728 -19.67 -14.07 0.75
CA ALA A 728 -19.73 -13.38 -0.53
C ALA A 728 -20.92 -12.41 -0.66
N THR A 729 -21.91 -12.47 0.23
CA THR A 729 -23.15 -11.68 0.15
C THR A 729 -23.37 -10.87 1.40
N ASP A 730 -23.90 -9.65 1.25
CA ASP A 730 -24.38 -8.79 2.34
C ASP A 730 -25.90 -8.86 2.52
N GLU A 731 -26.62 -9.54 1.61
CA GLU A 731 -28.05 -9.77 1.71
C GLU A 731 -28.42 -10.95 2.63
N THR A 732 -29.28 -10.69 3.63
CA THR A 732 -29.82 -11.71 4.55
C THR A 732 -30.48 -12.88 3.80
N GLY A 733 -31.31 -12.59 2.78
CA GLY A 733 -32.01 -13.62 2.02
C GLY A 733 -31.09 -14.52 1.18
N ALA A 734 -29.98 -13.98 0.67
CA ALA A 734 -28.97 -14.77 -0.03
C ALA A 734 -28.14 -15.62 0.96
N ALA A 735 -27.77 -15.06 2.11
CA ALA A 735 -27.09 -15.81 3.18
C ALA A 735 -27.93 -16.98 3.68
N THR A 736 -29.23 -16.77 3.91
CA THR A 736 -30.16 -17.85 4.31
C THR A 736 -30.27 -18.93 3.25
N ARG A 737 -30.40 -18.57 1.95
CA ARG A 737 -30.45 -19.54 0.85
C ARG A 737 -29.14 -20.29 0.64
N ALA A 738 -28.00 -19.69 0.99
CA ALA A 738 -26.70 -20.35 0.95
C ALA A 738 -26.61 -21.49 1.97
N LEU A 739 -27.16 -21.29 3.18
CA LEU A 739 -27.19 -22.30 4.26
C LEU A 739 -28.32 -23.33 4.07
N PHE A 740 -29.49 -22.89 3.62
CA PHE A 740 -30.69 -23.71 3.45
C PHE A 740 -31.17 -23.67 1.99
N PRO A 741 -30.46 -24.31 1.05
CA PRO A 741 -30.87 -24.33 -0.36
C PRO A 741 -32.15 -25.15 -0.55
N ALA A 742 -33.02 -24.71 -1.45
CA ALA A 742 -34.25 -25.44 -1.80
C ALA A 742 -33.96 -26.82 -2.42
N ASN A 743 -32.84 -26.95 -3.14
CA ASN A 743 -32.37 -28.19 -3.74
C ASN A 743 -30.97 -28.52 -3.18
N PRO A 744 -30.85 -29.09 -1.97
CA PRO A 744 -29.56 -29.42 -1.41
C PRO A 744 -28.89 -30.57 -2.17
N LEU A 745 -27.56 -30.54 -2.22
CA LEU A 745 -26.77 -31.66 -2.74
C LEU A 745 -26.85 -32.86 -1.77
N PRO A 746 -26.79 -34.10 -2.27
CA PRO A 746 -26.69 -35.27 -1.39
C PRO A 746 -25.50 -35.17 -0.44
N ASN A 747 -25.70 -35.57 0.82
CA ASN A 747 -24.68 -35.56 1.87
C ASN A 747 -24.13 -34.17 2.29
N SER A 748 -24.83 -33.08 1.96
CA SER A 748 -24.37 -31.71 2.28
C SER A 748 -24.44 -31.32 3.77
N GLN A 749 -24.95 -32.19 4.65
CA GLN A 749 -25.18 -31.88 6.07
C GLN A 749 -23.89 -31.48 6.81
N GLY A 750 -22.75 -32.06 6.44
CA GLY A 750 -21.45 -31.72 7.03
C GLY A 750 -21.01 -30.29 6.68
N GLU A 751 -21.23 -29.86 5.44
CA GLU A 751 -20.90 -28.50 4.99
C GLU A 751 -21.84 -27.46 5.63
N VAL A 752 -23.14 -27.75 5.68
CA VAL A 752 -24.14 -26.86 6.30
C VAL A 752 -23.90 -26.73 7.80
N GLY A 753 -23.72 -27.86 8.50
CA GLY A 753 -23.39 -27.88 9.93
C GLY A 753 -22.05 -27.20 10.22
N GLY A 754 -21.02 -27.45 9.40
CA GLY A 754 -19.72 -26.79 9.51
C GLY A 754 -19.79 -25.28 9.31
N ALA A 755 -20.56 -24.82 8.31
CA ALA A 755 -20.79 -23.39 8.06
C ALA A 755 -21.53 -22.72 9.22
N MET A 756 -22.60 -23.35 9.72
CA MET A 756 -23.36 -22.82 10.86
C MET A 756 -22.52 -22.82 12.14
N ALA A 757 -21.70 -23.84 12.37
CA ALA A 757 -20.75 -23.88 13.49
C ALA A 757 -19.70 -22.78 13.39
N ALA A 758 -19.19 -22.50 12.17
CA ALA A 758 -18.25 -21.39 11.95
C ALA A 758 -18.89 -20.03 12.21
N LEU A 759 -20.13 -19.81 11.76
CA LEU A 759 -20.91 -18.61 12.08
C LEU A 759 -21.14 -18.49 13.59
N ALA A 760 -21.57 -19.58 14.24
CA ALA A 760 -21.86 -19.59 15.67
C ALA A 760 -20.63 -19.32 16.54
N ARG A 761 -19.44 -19.81 16.13
CA ARG A 761 -18.17 -19.52 16.82
C ARG A 761 -17.78 -18.05 16.73
N ASN A 762 -18.04 -17.39 15.60
CA ASN A 762 -17.61 -16.01 15.36
C ASN A 762 -18.66 -14.96 15.78
N ASN A 763 -19.95 -15.27 15.64
CA ASN A 763 -21.06 -14.43 16.08
C ASN A 763 -22.31 -15.32 16.36
N PRO A 764 -22.44 -15.84 17.60
CA PRO A 764 -23.55 -16.72 17.96
C PRO A 764 -24.95 -16.13 17.73
N PRO A 765 -25.24 -14.85 18.10
CA PRO A 765 -26.52 -14.22 17.81
C PRO A 765 -26.90 -14.21 16.32
N VAL A 766 -25.95 -13.99 15.43
CA VAL A 766 -26.19 -13.96 13.97
C VAL A 766 -26.53 -15.34 13.41
N ALA A 767 -25.78 -16.37 13.82
CA ALA A 767 -26.05 -17.75 13.39
C ALA A 767 -27.48 -18.18 13.78
N ARG A 768 -27.84 -17.87 15.04
CA ARG A 768 -29.18 -18.04 15.61
C ARG A 768 -30.25 -17.27 14.84
N ALA A 769 -30.01 -15.99 14.54
CA ALA A 769 -30.93 -15.14 13.79
C ALA A 769 -31.14 -15.61 12.34
N LEU A 770 -30.11 -16.15 11.66
CA LEU A 770 -30.26 -16.74 10.32
C LEU A 770 -31.14 -17.99 10.34
N ALA A 771 -30.92 -18.91 11.30
CA ALA A 771 -31.76 -20.09 11.46
C ALA A 771 -33.22 -19.71 11.78
N ARG A 772 -33.42 -18.74 12.67
CA ARG A 772 -34.74 -18.19 12.99
C ARG A 772 -35.41 -17.56 11.76
N THR A 773 -34.68 -16.72 11.03
CA THR A 773 -35.19 -16.04 9.82
C THR A 773 -35.63 -17.05 8.76
N HIS A 774 -34.89 -18.16 8.59
CA HIS A 774 -35.30 -19.25 7.71
C HIS A 774 -36.63 -19.86 8.15
N LEU A 775 -36.72 -20.29 9.41
CA LEU A 775 -37.92 -20.95 9.94
C LEU A 775 -39.15 -20.03 9.94
N GLU A 776 -38.99 -18.78 10.35
CA GLU A 776 -40.07 -17.78 10.31
C GLU A 776 -40.50 -17.48 8.86
N GLY A 777 -39.56 -17.41 7.93
CA GLY A 777 -39.85 -17.23 6.50
C GLY A 777 -40.73 -18.36 5.96
N VAL A 778 -40.32 -19.61 6.18
CA VAL A 778 -41.09 -20.80 5.76
C VAL A 778 -42.44 -20.87 6.49
N PHE A 779 -42.49 -20.51 7.78
CA PHE A 779 -43.73 -20.47 8.55
C PHE A 779 -44.73 -19.44 8.01
N ASN A 780 -44.27 -18.23 7.74
CA ASN A 780 -45.10 -17.17 7.20
C ASN A 780 -45.62 -17.53 5.81
N GLU A 781 -44.79 -18.12 4.95
CA GLU A 781 -45.21 -18.60 3.63
C GLU A 781 -46.27 -19.71 3.74
N ALA A 782 -46.03 -20.72 4.59
CA ALA A 782 -46.93 -21.84 4.78
C ALA A 782 -48.27 -21.45 5.44
N THR A 783 -48.31 -20.39 6.25
CA THR A 783 -49.53 -19.93 6.92
C THR A 783 -50.30 -18.87 6.13
N GLN A 784 -49.62 -18.03 5.34
CA GLN A 784 -50.26 -17.01 4.50
C GLN A 784 -50.90 -17.58 3.24
N THR A 785 -50.29 -18.59 2.61
CA THR A 785 -50.78 -19.21 1.35
C THR A 785 -52.12 -19.94 1.53
N VAL A 786 -52.56 -20.12 2.78
CA VAL A 786 -53.59 -21.08 3.18
C VAL A 786 -54.89 -20.36 3.65
N ARG A 787 -55.18 -19.15 3.15
CA ARG A 787 -56.38 -18.37 3.53
C ARG A 787 -57.70 -19.13 3.24
N GLY A 788 -58.43 -19.53 4.30
CA GLY A 788 -59.73 -20.24 4.26
C GLY A 788 -59.87 -21.35 5.32
N VAL A 789 -60.77 -22.33 5.11
CA VAL A 789 -60.89 -23.57 5.96
C VAL A 789 -59.57 -24.35 6.01
N ALA A 790 -58.69 -24.08 5.05
CA ALA A 790 -57.34 -24.62 4.97
C ALA A 790 -56.42 -24.14 6.10
N GLN A 791 -56.67 -22.99 6.78
CA GLN A 791 -55.77 -22.45 7.82
C GLN A 791 -55.50 -23.43 8.97
N GLN A 792 -56.44 -24.34 9.20
CA GLN A 792 -56.34 -25.39 10.21
C GLN A 792 -55.29 -26.47 9.87
N TYR A 793 -54.79 -26.50 8.63
CA TYR A 793 -53.70 -27.35 8.15
C TYR A 793 -52.36 -26.61 8.03
N GLY A 794 -52.31 -25.31 8.36
CA GLY A 794 -51.09 -24.50 8.23
C GLY A 794 -49.90 -25.04 9.02
N GLY A 795 -50.16 -25.68 10.17
CA GLY A 795 -49.11 -26.36 10.96
C GLY A 795 -48.46 -27.51 10.21
N ALA A 796 -49.25 -28.42 9.66
CA ALA A 796 -48.73 -29.55 8.88
C ALA A 796 -48.08 -29.11 7.57
N GLY A 797 -48.64 -28.09 6.91
CA GLY A 797 -48.03 -27.46 5.74
C GLY A 797 -46.65 -26.88 6.06
N PHE A 798 -46.52 -26.16 7.18
CA PHE A 798 -45.23 -25.66 7.66
C PHE A 798 -44.25 -26.79 7.99
N ALA A 799 -44.69 -27.80 8.75
CA ALA A 799 -43.82 -28.92 9.13
C ALA A 799 -43.29 -29.66 7.89
N SER A 800 -44.15 -29.89 6.90
CA SER A 800 -43.77 -30.47 5.61
C SER A 800 -42.84 -29.56 4.81
N ALA A 801 -43.07 -28.24 4.81
CA ALA A 801 -42.24 -27.29 4.07
C ALA A 801 -40.84 -27.13 4.67
N VAL A 802 -40.74 -27.11 6.01
CA VAL A 802 -39.46 -27.02 6.73
C VAL A 802 -38.65 -28.32 6.63
N ARG A 803 -39.31 -29.47 6.82
CA ARG A 803 -38.63 -30.76 6.68
C ARG A 803 -38.24 -31.03 5.23
N GLY A 804 -39.09 -30.63 4.29
CA GLY A 804 -38.86 -30.80 2.87
C GLY A 804 -38.52 -32.25 2.52
N ASN A 805 -37.50 -32.43 1.68
CA ASN A 805 -36.96 -33.75 1.37
C ASN A 805 -36.03 -34.29 2.50
N PRO A 806 -35.68 -35.59 2.52
CA PRO A 806 -34.82 -36.16 3.56
C PRO A 806 -33.47 -35.45 3.76
N GLN A 807 -32.90 -34.90 2.68
CA GLN A 807 -31.64 -34.17 2.74
C GLN A 807 -31.82 -32.78 3.38
N GLN A 808 -32.91 -32.06 3.09
CA GLN A 808 -33.24 -30.78 3.72
C GLN A 808 -33.43 -30.96 5.23
N ARG A 809 -34.15 -32.01 5.64
CA ARG A 809 -34.31 -32.36 7.07
C ARG A 809 -32.96 -32.58 7.74
N THR A 810 -32.07 -33.35 7.12
CA THR A 810 -30.74 -33.66 7.68
C THR A 810 -29.85 -32.41 7.75
N ASN A 811 -29.92 -31.52 6.74
CA ASN A 811 -29.20 -30.25 6.75
C ASN A 811 -29.71 -29.30 7.85
N LEU A 812 -31.04 -29.22 8.03
CA LEU A 812 -31.65 -28.40 9.06
C LEU A 812 -31.25 -28.88 10.46
N ASP A 813 -31.31 -30.19 10.70
CA ASP A 813 -30.89 -30.80 11.97
C ASP A 813 -29.40 -30.53 12.24
N ALA A 814 -28.53 -30.71 11.25
CA ALA A 814 -27.10 -30.39 11.36
C ALA A 814 -26.85 -28.90 11.65
N ALA A 815 -27.59 -27.99 11.02
CA ALA A 815 -27.50 -26.56 11.29
C ALA A 815 -27.95 -26.22 12.72
N LEU A 816 -29.08 -26.76 13.17
CA LEU A 816 -29.61 -26.49 14.50
C LEU A 816 -28.70 -27.02 15.60
N ARG A 817 -28.15 -28.24 15.43
CA ARG A 817 -27.18 -28.81 16.39
C ARG A 817 -25.86 -28.06 16.44
N ALA A 818 -25.48 -27.39 15.36
CA ALA A 818 -24.28 -26.56 15.30
C ALA A 818 -24.39 -25.22 16.05
N LEU A 819 -25.60 -24.80 16.44
CA LEU A 819 -25.82 -23.61 17.26
C LEU A 819 -25.44 -23.86 18.73
N PRO A 820 -25.18 -22.80 19.53
CA PRO A 820 -25.01 -22.98 20.97
C PRO A 820 -26.34 -23.44 21.58
N ASP A 821 -26.28 -24.46 22.44
CA ASP A 821 -27.44 -25.23 22.95
C ASP A 821 -28.22 -25.98 21.85
N GLY A 822 -27.54 -26.32 20.76
CA GLY A 822 -28.14 -26.90 19.55
C GLY A 822 -28.81 -28.26 19.73
N GLU A 823 -28.32 -29.11 20.63
CA GLU A 823 -28.95 -30.41 20.92
C GLU A 823 -30.34 -30.25 21.54
N HIS A 824 -30.46 -29.38 22.54
CA HIS A 824 -31.75 -29.07 23.16
C HIS A 824 -32.69 -28.39 22.15
N THR A 825 -32.18 -27.38 21.43
CA THR A 825 -32.96 -26.62 20.45
C THR A 825 -33.45 -27.49 19.30
N GLY A 826 -32.58 -28.35 18.76
CA GLY A 826 -32.92 -29.32 17.73
C GLY A 826 -33.98 -30.32 18.20
N SER A 827 -33.85 -30.86 19.42
CA SER A 827 -34.84 -31.74 20.02
C SER A 827 -36.21 -31.08 20.21
N VAL A 828 -36.26 -29.82 20.67
CA VAL A 828 -37.52 -29.09 20.79
C VAL A 828 -38.11 -28.82 19.40
N MET A 829 -37.29 -28.44 18.42
CA MET A 829 -37.76 -28.17 17.07
C MET A 829 -38.28 -29.42 16.36
N ASP A 830 -37.64 -30.58 16.51
CA ASP A 830 -38.14 -31.84 15.93
C ASP A 830 -39.45 -32.28 16.60
N ARG A 831 -39.60 -32.07 17.91
CA ARG A 831 -40.89 -32.29 18.61
C ARG A 831 -41.97 -31.35 18.11
N LEU A 832 -41.66 -30.07 17.91
CA LEU A 832 -42.57 -29.10 17.30
C LEU A 832 -43.01 -29.57 15.91
N LEU A 833 -42.06 -29.87 15.02
CA LEU A 833 -42.36 -30.28 13.64
C LEU A 833 -43.18 -31.57 13.61
N THR A 834 -42.89 -32.53 14.51
CA THR A 834 -43.69 -33.77 14.64
C THR A 834 -45.11 -33.49 15.11
N ALA A 835 -45.29 -32.62 16.10
CA ALA A 835 -46.61 -32.21 16.57
C ALA A 835 -47.41 -31.49 15.47
N LEU A 836 -46.75 -30.58 14.74
CA LEU A 836 -47.38 -29.83 13.66
C LEU A 836 -47.72 -30.73 12.47
N GLU A 837 -46.88 -31.68 12.11
CA GLU A 837 -47.17 -32.69 11.07
C GLU A 837 -48.40 -33.54 11.44
N ALA A 838 -48.53 -33.94 12.72
CA ALA A 838 -49.67 -34.70 13.21
C ALA A 838 -51.02 -33.98 12.98
N THR A 839 -51.03 -32.63 13.01
CA THR A 839 -52.25 -31.85 12.71
C THR A 839 -52.76 -32.03 11.27
N GLY A 840 -51.92 -32.55 10.37
CA GLY A 840 -52.25 -32.82 8.98
C GLY A 840 -53.22 -33.98 8.80
N TYR A 841 -53.28 -34.90 9.78
CA TYR A 841 -54.23 -36.01 9.79
C TYR A 841 -55.65 -35.60 10.19
N ARG A 842 -55.88 -34.32 10.42
CA ARG A 842 -57.21 -33.80 10.70
C ARG A 842 -58.20 -34.21 9.59
N PRO A 843 -59.33 -34.84 9.93
CA PRO A 843 -60.34 -35.20 8.94
C PRO A 843 -60.90 -33.96 8.23
N GLN A 844 -60.86 -33.94 6.90
CA GLN A 844 -61.44 -32.84 6.13
C GLN A 844 -62.96 -32.76 6.31
N ARG A 845 -63.48 -31.54 6.48
CA ARG A 845 -64.92 -31.27 6.54
C ARG A 845 -65.51 -31.36 5.13
N GLY A 846 -65.81 -32.56 4.66
CA GLY A 846 -66.49 -32.82 3.39
C GLY A 846 -67.92 -33.37 3.55
N SER A 847 -68.68 -33.44 2.46
CA SER A 847 -70.08 -33.91 2.43
C SER A 847 -70.25 -35.31 3.03
N ASP A 848 -71.44 -35.57 3.58
CA ASP A 848 -71.78 -36.85 4.19
C ASP A 848 -71.77 -37.97 3.14
N THR A 849 -70.72 -38.79 3.15
CA THR A 849 -70.66 -40.02 2.34
C THR A 849 -71.66 -41.04 2.91
N ALA A 850 -72.07 -42.04 2.11
CA ALA A 850 -72.97 -43.11 2.58
C ALA A 850 -72.45 -43.82 3.85
N PHE A 851 -71.12 -43.89 3.99
CA PHE A 851 -70.44 -44.38 5.18
C PHE A 851 -70.64 -43.47 6.41
N ASN A 852 -70.57 -42.15 6.26
CA ASN A 852 -70.86 -41.20 7.35
C ASN A 852 -72.30 -41.36 7.85
N GLN A 853 -73.25 -41.56 6.93
CA GLN A 853 -74.65 -41.83 7.28
C GLN A 853 -74.81 -43.18 7.99
N ALA A 854 -74.02 -44.19 7.63
CA ALA A 854 -74.00 -45.49 8.33
C ALA A 854 -73.47 -45.37 9.76
N ILE A 855 -72.38 -44.65 9.98
CA ILE A 855 -71.84 -44.38 11.34
C ILE A 855 -72.83 -43.54 12.15
N GLN A 856 -73.44 -42.49 11.56
CA GLN A 856 -74.46 -41.69 12.24
C GLN A 856 -75.67 -42.57 12.64
N LYS A 857 -76.18 -43.41 11.73
CA LYS A 857 -77.24 -44.38 12.03
C LYS A 857 -76.83 -45.37 13.11
N GLN A 858 -75.58 -45.81 13.14
CA GLN A 858 -75.05 -46.73 14.15
C GLN A 858 -74.93 -46.06 15.53
N LEU A 859 -74.49 -44.80 15.58
CA LEU A 859 -74.43 -43.99 16.81
C LEU A 859 -75.82 -43.71 17.41
N GLY A 860 -76.86 -43.62 16.57
CA GLY A 860 -78.26 -43.46 17.02
C GLY A 860 -79.02 -44.76 17.30
N SER A 861 -78.68 -45.87 16.62
CA SER A 861 -79.36 -47.16 16.79
C SER A 861 -78.70 -48.08 17.81
N GLY A 862 -77.37 -47.95 18.02
CA GLY A 862 -76.59 -48.65 19.03
C GLY A 862 -76.66 -50.18 18.99
N LYS A 863 -76.81 -50.82 17.81
CA LYS A 863 -77.17 -52.25 17.72
C LYS A 863 -76.44 -53.12 16.67
N THR A 864 -75.46 -52.62 15.93
CA THR A 864 -74.79 -53.43 14.88
C THR A 864 -73.27 -53.26 14.88
N PRO A 865 -72.47 -54.32 14.56
CA PRO A 865 -71.03 -54.21 14.29
C PRO A 865 -70.77 -53.51 12.95
N VAL A 866 -69.70 -52.70 12.85
CA VAL A 866 -69.27 -52.02 11.61
C VAL A 866 -68.99 -53.03 10.48
N GLY A 867 -68.57 -54.26 10.83
CA GLY A 867 -68.17 -55.29 9.88
C GLY A 867 -69.27 -55.80 8.94
N GLN A 868 -70.56 -55.70 9.29
CA GLN A 868 -71.65 -56.17 8.43
C GLN A 868 -72.12 -55.15 7.38
N ALA A 869 -71.84 -53.86 7.55
CA ALA A 869 -72.17 -52.84 6.55
C ALA A 869 -71.19 -52.83 5.36
N VAL A 870 -69.97 -53.33 5.56
CA VAL A 870 -68.95 -53.44 4.51
C VAL A 870 -69.20 -54.64 3.60
N SER A 871 -69.74 -55.76 4.13
CA SER A 871 -70.08 -56.93 3.30
C SER A 871 -71.22 -56.65 2.32
N ASP A 872 -72.17 -55.78 2.66
CA ASP A 872 -73.33 -55.50 1.81
C ASP A 872 -73.04 -54.45 0.71
N VAL A 873 -72.02 -53.60 0.90
CA VAL A 873 -71.60 -52.62 -0.11
C VAL A 873 -70.52 -53.20 -1.04
N VAL A 874 -69.67 -54.10 -0.55
CA VAL A 874 -68.65 -54.76 -1.38
C VAL A 874 -69.26 -55.86 -2.28
N SER A 875 -70.39 -56.48 -1.87
CA SER A 875 -71.08 -57.50 -2.68
C SER A 875 -71.96 -56.94 -3.79
N SER A 876 -72.25 -55.63 -3.81
CA SER A 876 -73.05 -54.99 -4.87
C SER A 876 -72.21 -54.27 -5.94
N ALA A 877 -70.90 -54.14 -5.75
CA ALA A 877 -69.98 -53.56 -6.73
C ALA A 877 -69.42 -54.59 -7.76
N ALA A 878 -69.83 -55.86 -7.66
CA ALA A 878 -69.32 -56.96 -8.49
C ALA A 878 -70.31 -57.52 -9.53
N LEU A 879 -71.38 -56.78 -9.88
CA LEU A 879 -72.23 -57.11 -11.02
C LEU A 879 -72.48 -55.87 -11.88
N GLY A 880 -71.75 -55.79 -12.99
CA GLY A 880 -71.93 -54.76 -14.00
C GLY A 880 -73.06 -55.07 -15.00
N GLY A 881 -73.54 -54.01 -15.66
CA GLY A 881 -73.90 -54.05 -17.08
C GLY A 881 -75.39 -54.02 -17.46
N ALA A 882 -75.75 -52.99 -18.26
CA ALA A 882 -76.96 -52.78 -19.08
C ALA A 882 -78.28 -52.56 -18.30
N PHE A 883 -79.17 -51.61 -18.57
CA PHE A 883 -79.70 -50.91 -19.76
C PHE A 883 -80.08 -49.47 -19.31
N GLY A 884 -80.14 -48.37 -20.07
CA GLY A 884 -80.80 -48.16 -21.36
C GLY A 884 -82.23 -47.59 -21.17
N GLY A 885 -82.42 -46.27 -21.26
CA GLY A 885 -83.67 -45.65 -21.80
C GLY A 885 -84.71 -45.00 -20.86
N LEU A 886 -84.87 -43.67 -21.06
CA LEU A 886 -86.09 -42.83 -21.24
C LEU A 886 -87.46 -43.16 -20.60
N HIS A 887 -88.11 -42.06 -20.14
CA HIS A 887 -89.49 -41.85 -19.63
C HIS A 887 -89.67 -42.12 -18.12
N GLY A 888 -90.39 -41.32 -17.33
CA GLY A 888 -91.26 -40.17 -17.58
C GLY A 888 -91.70 -39.57 -16.22
N ALA A 889 -92.22 -38.35 -16.27
CA ALA A 889 -92.68 -37.58 -15.13
C ALA A 889 -94.04 -38.07 -14.56
N ALA A 890 -94.36 -37.50 -13.39
CA ALA A 890 -95.69 -37.34 -12.76
C ALA A 890 -96.09 -38.35 -11.67
N GLY A 891 -96.45 -37.82 -10.50
CA GLY A 891 -97.32 -38.53 -9.54
C GLY A 891 -97.17 -38.19 -8.06
N GLY A 892 -97.72 -37.05 -7.63
CA GLY A 892 -98.65 -37.02 -6.48
C GLY A 892 -98.15 -37.14 -5.03
N ALA A 893 -98.05 -35.98 -4.38
CA ALA A 893 -98.68 -35.56 -3.11
C ALA A 893 -99.19 -36.57 -2.04
N PHE A 894 -99.06 -36.09 -0.77
CA PHE A 894 -99.64 -36.53 0.51
C PHE A 894 -99.05 -37.77 1.21
N VAL A 895 -98.33 -37.55 2.32
CA VAL A 895 -98.77 -37.89 3.70
C VAL A 895 -97.89 -37.09 4.68
N GLY A 896 -98.53 -36.25 5.48
CA GLY A 896 -97.90 -35.47 6.54
C GLY A 896 -97.94 -36.12 7.92
N LEU A 897 -97.23 -35.47 8.85
CA LEU A 897 -97.56 -35.33 10.28
C LEU A 897 -97.70 -36.63 11.10
N ARG A 898 -96.56 -37.24 11.46
CA ARG A 898 -96.30 -37.86 12.79
C ARG A 898 -94.84 -38.39 12.88
N SER A 899 -93.86 -37.54 13.21
CA SER A 899 -92.52 -38.00 13.64
C SER A 899 -91.78 -37.11 14.67
N GLY A 900 -92.36 -35.98 15.10
CA GLY A 900 -91.64 -34.96 15.90
C GLY A 900 -91.13 -35.37 17.29
N VAL A 901 -91.59 -36.48 17.88
CA VAL A 901 -91.15 -36.93 19.22
C VAL A 901 -90.11 -38.05 19.14
N GLY A 902 -90.17 -38.90 18.10
CA GLY A 902 -89.21 -39.98 17.87
C GLY A 902 -87.87 -39.44 17.34
N ASP A 903 -87.93 -38.49 16.42
CA ASP A 903 -86.74 -37.88 15.84
C ASP A 903 -85.98 -37.04 16.88
N ALA A 904 -86.68 -36.29 17.75
CA ALA A 904 -86.07 -35.50 18.81
C ALA A 904 -85.37 -36.35 19.89
N VAL A 905 -85.94 -37.49 20.30
CA VAL A 905 -85.32 -38.39 21.28
C VAL A 905 -84.13 -39.15 20.68
N THR A 906 -84.22 -39.55 19.42
CA THR A 906 -83.12 -40.23 18.71
C THR A 906 -81.97 -39.27 18.45
N GLN A 907 -82.28 -38.02 18.10
CA GLN A 907 -81.34 -36.92 17.95
C GLN A 907 -80.67 -36.54 19.29
N ALA A 908 -81.42 -36.44 20.39
CA ALA A 908 -80.87 -36.18 21.73
C ALA A 908 -79.93 -37.31 22.20
N ARG A 909 -80.23 -38.58 21.86
CA ARG A 909 -79.37 -39.73 22.16
C ARG A 909 -78.10 -39.77 21.30
N MET A 910 -78.22 -39.47 20.01
CA MET A 910 -77.06 -39.31 19.13
C MET A 910 -76.11 -38.22 19.67
N MET A 911 -76.66 -37.07 20.09
CA MET A 911 -75.89 -35.96 20.65
C MET A 911 -75.14 -36.33 21.94
N GLY A 912 -75.74 -37.14 22.83
CA GLY A 912 -75.07 -37.59 24.05
C GLY A 912 -73.95 -38.61 23.81
N ASN A 913 -74.13 -39.53 22.87
CA ASN A 913 -73.10 -40.51 22.51
C ASN A 913 -71.93 -39.88 21.74
N THR A 914 -72.20 -38.95 20.82
CA THR A 914 -71.14 -38.23 20.09
C THR A 914 -70.35 -37.31 21.00
N ALA A 915 -70.97 -36.72 22.04
CA ALA A 915 -70.27 -35.89 23.02
C ALA A 915 -69.27 -36.71 23.86
N ALA A 916 -69.62 -37.94 24.25
CA ALA A 916 -68.70 -38.83 24.96
C ALA A 916 -67.49 -39.23 24.08
N VAL A 917 -67.73 -39.56 22.81
CA VAL A 917 -66.67 -39.86 21.84
C VAL A 917 -65.78 -38.63 21.58
N ALA A 918 -66.37 -37.43 21.46
CA ALA A 918 -65.61 -36.19 21.33
C ALA A 918 -64.67 -35.99 22.53
N ARG A 919 -65.15 -36.16 23.77
CA ARG A 919 -64.29 -36.06 24.96
C ARG A 919 -63.18 -37.11 24.95
N MET A 920 -63.47 -38.36 24.60
CA MET A 920 -62.45 -39.41 24.50
C MET A 920 -61.36 -39.09 23.45
N LEU A 921 -61.74 -38.52 22.31
CA LEU A 921 -60.80 -38.15 21.26
C LEU A 921 -59.99 -36.88 21.58
N LEU A 922 -60.58 -35.92 22.30
CA LEU A 922 -60.00 -34.60 22.51
C LEU A 922 -59.30 -34.43 23.86
N ASP A 923 -59.76 -35.11 24.91
CA ASP A 923 -59.24 -34.97 26.27
C ASP A 923 -57.99 -35.85 26.47
N PRO A 924 -56.83 -35.29 26.84
CA PRO A 924 -55.64 -36.06 27.17
C PRO A 924 -55.83 -36.94 28.40
N ALA A 925 -56.66 -36.56 29.38
CA ALA A 925 -56.87 -37.32 30.62
C ALA A 925 -57.60 -38.66 30.39
N MET A 926 -58.23 -38.84 29.23
CA MET A 926 -58.97 -40.05 28.86
C MET A 926 -58.08 -41.15 28.27
N ALA A 927 -56.78 -40.89 28.12
CA ALA A 927 -55.76 -41.79 27.57
C ALA A 927 -55.66 -43.15 28.29
N PRO A 928 -55.50 -43.23 29.64
CA PRO A 928 -55.40 -44.51 30.35
C PRO A 928 -56.66 -45.37 30.15
N SER A 929 -57.80 -44.69 30.02
CA SER A 929 -59.08 -45.33 29.80
C SER A 929 -59.24 -45.88 28.39
N LEU A 930 -58.68 -45.23 27.36
CA LEU A 930 -58.63 -45.75 25.98
C LEU A 930 -57.72 -46.97 25.86
N GLN A 931 -56.56 -46.97 26.52
CA GLN A 931 -55.69 -48.15 26.61
C GLN A 931 -56.37 -49.30 27.34
N ALA A 932 -56.99 -49.01 28.48
CA ALA A 932 -57.76 -50.01 29.22
C ALA A 932 -58.95 -50.56 28.41
N LEU A 933 -59.54 -49.76 27.53
CA LEU A 933 -60.61 -50.17 26.61
C LEU A 933 -60.12 -51.12 25.52
N ALA A 934 -58.90 -50.93 25.03
CA ALA A 934 -58.25 -51.80 24.04
C ALA A 934 -57.79 -53.14 24.64
N ARG A 935 -57.44 -53.15 25.93
CA ARG A 935 -56.95 -54.35 26.66
C ARG A 935 -58.01 -55.39 27.03
N LYS A 936 -59.29 -55.01 27.17
CA LYS A 936 -60.31 -55.90 27.77
C LYS A 936 -61.13 -56.68 26.74
N PRO A 937 -61.37 -58.00 26.95
CA PRO A 937 -62.26 -58.80 26.11
C PRO A 937 -63.68 -58.19 26.04
N ALA A 938 -64.29 -58.25 24.86
CA ALA A 938 -65.65 -57.76 24.66
C ALA A 938 -66.63 -58.50 25.60
N GLY A 939 -67.47 -57.74 26.33
CA GLY A 939 -68.48 -58.30 27.24
C GLY A 939 -67.99 -58.71 28.64
N SER A 940 -66.74 -58.43 29.02
CA SER A 940 -66.28 -58.71 30.39
C SER A 940 -66.89 -57.72 31.41
N ARG A 941 -67.23 -58.18 32.63
CA ARG A 941 -67.70 -57.31 33.74
C ARG A 941 -66.74 -56.17 34.04
N GLY A 942 -65.43 -56.42 33.91
CA GLY A 942 -64.42 -55.38 34.09
C GLY A 942 -64.46 -54.29 33.02
N THR A 943 -64.98 -54.59 31.82
CA THR A 943 -65.23 -53.60 30.77
C THR A 943 -66.41 -52.73 31.17
N GLU A 944 -67.48 -53.31 31.70
CA GLU A 944 -68.68 -52.58 32.15
C GLU A 944 -68.38 -51.60 33.30
N ASP A 945 -67.53 -51.98 34.26
CA ASP A 945 -67.09 -51.10 35.35
C ASP A 945 -66.20 -49.94 34.87
N LEU A 946 -65.31 -50.21 33.90
CA LEU A 946 -64.46 -49.18 33.30
C LEU A 946 -65.31 -48.15 32.55
N VAL A 947 -66.31 -48.63 31.80
CA VAL A 947 -67.29 -47.83 31.06
C VAL A 947 -68.07 -46.93 32.01
N GLN A 948 -68.55 -47.45 33.15
CA GLN A 948 -69.26 -46.64 34.15
C GLN A 948 -68.37 -45.55 34.76
N ARG A 949 -67.09 -45.84 35.04
CA ARG A 949 -66.13 -44.85 35.53
C ARG A 949 -65.83 -43.76 34.50
N LEU A 950 -65.61 -44.14 33.23
CA LEU A 950 -65.42 -43.23 32.11
C LEU A 950 -66.61 -42.26 31.94
N LEU A 951 -67.84 -42.77 32.07
CA LEU A 951 -69.06 -41.97 31.99
C LEU A 951 -69.25 -41.03 33.19
N LEU A 952 -68.88 -41.47 34.40
CA LEU A 952 -68.88 -40.64 35.60
C LEU A 952 -67.86 -39.50 35.49
N LEU A 953 -66.63 -39.79 35.02
CA LEU A 953 -65.59 -38.81 34.74
C LEU A 953 -65.98 -37.82 33.63
N ALA A 954 -66.63 -38.32 32.56
CA ALA A 954 -67.14 -37.49 31.48
C ALA A 954 -68.33 -36.60 31.88
N ARG A 955 -69.05 -36.95 32.96
CA ARG A 955 -70.14 -36.13 33.54
C ARG A 955 -69.64 -35.16 34.61
N SER A 956 -68.64 -35.54 35.41
CA SER A 956 -68.11 -34.71 36.51
C SER A 956 -67.22 -33.57 36.03
N SER A 957 -66.51 -33.74 34.90
CA SER A 957 -65.66 -32.71 34.28
C SER A 957 -66.44 -31.49 33.76
N GLY A 958 -67.75 -31.62 33.48
CA GLY A 958 -68.61 -30.52 33.06
C GLY A 958 -69.00 -29.52 34.16
N MET A 959 -68.81 -29.87 35.44
CA MET A 959 -69.18 -28.99 36.56
C MET A 959 -68.01 -28.19 37.17
N GLN A 960 -66.75 -28.49 36.83
CA GLN A 960 -65.58 -27.81 37.40
C GLN A 960 -65.11 -26.56 36.63
N GLY A 961 -65.72 -26.23 35.48
CA GLY A 961 -65.33 -25.09 34.64
C GLY A 961 -65.98 -23.74 34.96
N ARG A 962 -66.66 -23.58 36.11
CA ARG A 962 -67.50 -22.39 36.40
C ARG A 962 -67.14 -21.57 37.63
N GLU A 963 -65.95 -21.75 38.21
CA GLU A 963 -65.43 -20.84 39.24
C GLU A 963 -64.14 -20.15 38.79
N PRO A 964 -64.09 -18.80 38.75
CA PRO A 964 -62.84 -18.08 38.60
C PRO A 964 -62.03 -18.20 39.89
N ARG A 965 -60.85 -18.82 39.83
CA ARG A 965 -59.87 -18.73 40.92
C ARG A 965 -59.33 -17.28 40.98
N PRO A 966 -59.32 -16.62 42.15
CA PRO A 966 -58.68 -15.33 42.30
C PRO A 966 -57.16 -15.49 42.16
N LEU A 967 -56.55 -14.59 41.39
CA LEU A 967 -55.11 -14.46 41.22
C LEU A 967 -54.46 -14.07 42.56
N GLY A 968 -53.63 -14.96 43.10
CA GLY A 968 -52.71 -14.69 44.20
C GLY A 968 -51.27 -14.61 43.69
N ARG A 969 -50.57 -13.58 44.17
CA ARG A 969 -49.21 -13.08 43.89
C ARG A 969 -48.16 -14.07 43.44
#